data_AF-A0A6C0PXV6-F1
#
_entry.id   AF-A0A6C0PXV6-F1
#
_cell.length_a   1.000
_cell.length_b   1.000
_cell.length_c   1.000
_cell.angle_alpha   90.00
_cell.angle_beta   90.00
_cell.angle_gamma   90.00
#
_symmetry.space_group_name_H-M   'P 1'
#
loop_
_entity.id
_entity.type
_entity.pdbx_description
1 polymer ?
#
loop_
_entity_poly.entity_id
_entity_poly.type
_entity_poly.pdbx_seq_one_letter_code
_entity_poly.pdbx_strand_id
1 'polypeptide(L)'
;MSLLKKHENLMDVTNPAPAPGPSRRHVLAVSGAVTAGALTAAGTSAGRAAAAGTEQGRPAERPGGAPRTATVTVSEGTNMAAALSPDGTGLAIDVLSAVWVVPGAGGAAVRLTGELQDATQPHWAPDGSRVVFQSFRDGAYQLWSVKRDGTGLTRLTDDDYDNREPQYAPDGSRIVFTSDRSGSNDLWLLDPATGVRTQLTTGPDEDGTPAWSADGRTIVCTVNDAAIDSVDVATGTRTRLITASAGAKIFGPAPSPDGRRVSYVQFTGTRADVMIDGQVAAAGEDVHALRTSWTPDGDLLYTAGGRVRRLRPGGTPRTVDFTATVTFTRKPWTPRVRDFTSRAARQARGIASPVVSRDGQRVAFRALNALWVMKTGEAPVRLADDGFFNSDPDWSPDGTALVHASDRSGTAALWRRDLTGGEPVRLTSLPGAQLTPRWSPDGTKIAYQDENGATWVLELASGAVRQVLPVIFQPGRPTWSPDGAHLAVAANQPYSRRNRAGLSEVLTVDLATGATRSQPVAAHRSIATRGDDGPVWTPDGKHFVFVMESTAWRVPVDPTGQITGAPEQITTEVTDSLSVDTNGRLFYLSNGTLRTVPLTGGTPRTVPVPLTYRRPATARTVVLRAGAVWDGRAEQLRGAADIVVKGDRIAAVRPAGQGRGDTVVDLSGLTAMPGLVDAHLHWHLRGRQWGDRTGRLLLSYGITTVLSPGDPAYQMVETREAIESGAQVGPRFFGTGDALDGARVFWNFARPVVGTDQLRLEMERAERLSYDLVKTYIRLQAPLERAVTRQAHERGLLVTSHYAYPHAAYGMDAMEHTGGGNRVGYSQTQTRLGRAYEDAIAVLTAASMPVTSTLMNSSVLLADDRSLVTDERTRLLYPPWDYTVLVAKADAAGGPDAGLNRALLAGGVDMLLRVQRGGGSVIAGSDAPLDDPALSLHQNLRAMVRGGFTPYEALRTATANPVRRMGMDSDLGMLEAGMLADLVFVEGDPLRDIDAAAAVRTVVTGGTVRTVSSLLEPFRATGTRSPAANLKERSLVSARTERRYGWQDPRPGGTGCLC
;
A
#
# COMPACT_ATOMS: atom_id res chain seq x y z
N MET A 1 -2.69 -10.22 36.29
CA MET A 1 -3.83 -10.57 37.17
C MET A 1 -3.36 -10.39 38.60
N SER A 2 -4.11 -9.63 39.44
CA SER A 2 -3.89 -9.37 40.87
C SER A 2 -2.50 -8.90 41.37
N LEU A 3 -2.41 -7.64 41.81
CA LEU A 3 -2.17 -7.30 43.22
C LEU A 3 -2.43 -5.80 43.48
N LEU A 4 -3.32 -5.49 44.43
CA LEU A 4 -3.58 -4.14 44.93
C LEU A 4 -2.76 -3.83 46.19
N LYS A 5 -2.37 -2.56 46.38
CA LYS A 5 -2.67 -1.73 47.58
C LYS A 5 -2.10 -0.32 47.41
N LYS A 6 -2.97 0.69 47.42
CA LYS A 6 -3.23 1.64 48.55
C LYS A 6 -2.07 2.59 48.86
N HIS A 7 -2.32 3.89 48.64
CA HIS A 7 -2.28 4.89 49.71
C HIS A 7 -3.20 6.07 49.35
N GLU A 8 -4.16 6.37 50.24
CA GLU A 8 -4.88 7.64 50.30
C GLU A 8 -4.43 8.37 51.58
N ASN A 9 -4.40 9.70 51.54
CA ASN A 9 -4.78 10.56 52.66
C ASN A 9 -5.04 11.98 52.16
N LEU A 10 -6.06 12.64 52.74
CA LEU A 10 -6.44 14.04 52.53
C LEU A 10 -5.49 14.98 53.35
N MET A 11 -5.49 16.32 53.31
CA MET A 11 -6.40 17.40 52.88
C MET A 11 -5.53 18.63 52.43
N ASP A 12 -5.96 19.86 52.05
CA ASP A 12 -7.29 20.49 51.86
C ASP A 12 -7.24 21.78 50.98
N VAL A 13 -8.42 22.41 50.78
CA VAL A 13 -8.77 23.79 50.34
C VAL A 13 -7.70 24.71 49.71
N THR A 14 -7.90 25.10 48.45
CA THR A 14 -8.37 26.47 48.07
C THR A 14 -8.75 26.59 46.59
N ASN A 15 -9.86 27.28 46.33
CA ASN A 15 -10.42 27.57 45.02
C ASN A 15 -10.37 29.11 44.82
N PRO A 16 -10.20 29.62 43.58
CA PRO A 16 -11.31 30.41 43.07
C PRO A 16 -11.59 30.27 41.57
N ALA A 17 -12.87 29.96 41.29
CA ALA A 17 -13.81 30.53 40.30
C ALA A 17 -13.38 30.84 38.83
N PRO A 18 -14.28 30.61 37.85
CA PRO A 18 -13.94 30.56 36.42
C PRO A 18 -14.15 31.89 35.67
N ALA A 19 -13.58 31.98 34.46
CA ALA A 19 -13.86 33.01 33.46
C ALA A 19 -14.40 32.38 32.14
N PRO A 20 -15.20 33.11 31.33
CA PRO A 20 -16.27 32.50 30.56
C PRO A 20 -16.03 32.34 29.04
N GLY A 21 -16.94 31.61 28.39
CA GLY A 21 -17.01 31.45 26.94
C GLY A 21 -17.44 32.71 26.15
N PRO A 22 -17.45 32.62 24.81
CA PRO A 22 -17.35 33.79 23.92
C PRO A 22 -18.69 34.49 23.63
N SER A 23 -18.62 35.77 23.22
CA SER A 23 -19.77 36.52 22.69
C SER A 23 -19.50 37.08 21.29
N ARG A 24 -20.57 37.17 20.48
CA ARG A 24 -20.56 37.67 19.10
C ARG A 24 -20.74 39.20 19.06
N ARG A 25 -19.87 39.95 18.37
CA ARG A 25 -20.22 41.19 17.60
C ARG A 25 -19.03 41.82 16.84
N HIS A 26 -19.27 42.17 15.56
CA HIS A 26 -18.51 43.07 14.65
C HIS A 26 -17.03 42.68 14.36
N VAL A 27 -16.51 42.54 13.13
CA VAL A 27 -16.85 42.95 11.74
C VAL A 27 -16.63 44.44 11.38
N LEU A 28 -15.52 44.64 10.63
CA LEU A 28 -15.18 45.72 9.67
C LEU A 28 -14.99 47.19 10.15
N ALA A 29 -13.73 47.64 10.16
CA ALA A 29 -13.17 48.89 9.58
C ALA A 29 -11.69 49.03 10.00
N VAL A 30 -10.76 49.70 9.31
CA VAL A 30 -10.61 50.19 7.92
C VAL A 30 -9.09 50.30 7.66
N SER A 31 -8.66 50.27 6.39
CA SER A 31 -7.26 50.33 5.95
C SER A 31 -6.63 51.74 5.97
N GLY A 32 -5.29 51.79 6.03
CA GLY A 32 -4.46 52.97 5.77
C GLY A 32 -3.00 52.75 6.21
N ALA A 33 -1.96 53.24 5.52
CA ALA A 33 -1.90 53.82 4.17
C ALA A 33 -0.47 53.66 3.62
N VAL A 34 -0.33 53.53 2.29
CA VAL A 34 0.96 53.65 1.58
C VAL A 34 0.99 55.01 0.88
N THR A 35 2.11 55.73 1.02
CA THR A 35 2.29 57.09 0.48
C THR A 35 2.55 57.10 -1.03
N ALA A 36 2.22 58.20 -1.69
CA ALA A 36 2.00 58.26 -3.14
C ALA A 36 3.11 58.94 -3.96
N GLY A 37 3.08 58.65 -5.27
CA GLY A 37 3.70 59.39 -6.38
C GLY A 37 3.35 58.66 -7.69
N ALA A 38 2.26 58.98 -8.42
CA ALA A 38 2.08 60.12 -9.32
C ALA A 38 3.09 60.15 -10.49
N LEU A 39 2.76 60.35 -11.77
CA LEU A 39 1.53 60.54 -12.58
C LEU A 39 2.04 60.40 -14.07
N THR A 40 1.35 59.91 -15.11
CA THR A 40 0.15 60.43 -15.80
C THR A 40 -0.33 59.49 -16.93
N ALA A 41 -1.66 59.39 -17.11
CA ALA A 41 -2.44 59.49 -18.38
C ALA A 41 -2.25 58.48 -19.55
N ALA A 42 -3.29 58.06 -20.30
CA ALA A 42 -4.76 58.18 -20.17
C ALA A 42 -5.47 57.14 -21.08
N GLY A 43 -6.74 56.78 -20.82
CA GLY A 43 -7.50 55.83 -21.69
C GLY A 43 -8.83 55.27 -21.14
N THR A 44 -9.78 56.14 -20.80
CA THR A 44 -11.25 55.92 -20.62
C THR A 44 -11.85 54.57 -21.11
N SER A 45 -12.37 53.68 -20.26
CA SER A 45 -13.73 53.65 -19.62
C SER A 45 -14.91 53.30 -20.57
N ALA A 46 -15.93 52.50 -20.22
CA ALA A 46 -16.16 51.59 -19.07
C ALA A 46 -17.33 50.63 -19.37
N GLY A 47 -17.44 49.52 -18.64
CA GLY A 47 -18.60 48.61 -18.70
C GLY A 47 -18.69 47.66 -17.50
N ARG A 48 -19.65 47.87 -16.61
CA ARG A 48 -19.97 46.95 -15.50
C ARG A 48 -20.81 45.78 -16.03
N ALA A 49 -20.44 44.55 -15.66
CA ALA A 49 -21.35 43.39 -15.67
C ALA A 49 -21.06 42.51 -14.44
N ALA A 50 -22.09 41.87 -13.90
CA ALA A 50 -22.04 41.18 -12.62
C ALA A 50 -21.29 39.84 -12.67
N ALA A 51 -20.69 39.45 -11.55
CA ALA A 51 -20.08 38.14 -11.38
C ALA A 51 -21.17 37.04 -11.28
N ALA A 52 -21.44 36.36 -12.39
CA ALA A 52 -22.05 35.05 -12.38
C ALA A 52 -20.92 34.01 -12.40
N GLY A 53 -20.73 33.29 -11.30
CA GLY A 53 -19.79 32.18 -11.21
C GLY A 53 -20.28 30.98 -12.01
N THR A 54 -20.02 30.94 -13.31
CA THR A 54 -20.21 29.72 -14.10
C THR A 54 -19.03 28.78 -13.85
N GLU A 55 -19.28 27.69 -13.11
CA GLU A 55 -18.42 26.50 -13.22
C GLU A 55 -18.40 26.05 -14.69
N GLN A 56 -17.32 26.34 -15.40
CA GLN A 56 -17.07 25.68 -16.67
C GLN A 56 -16.68 24.24 -16.36
N GLY A 57 -17.66 23.34 -16.48
CA GLY A 57 -17.44 21.90 -16.47
C GLY A 57 -16.36 21.55 -17.49
N ARG A 58 -15.16 21.26 -17.00
CA ARG A 58 -14.01 20.88 -17.82
C ARG A 58 -14.39 19.59 -18.56
N PRO A 59 -14.41 19.57 -19.92
CA PRO A 59 -14.78 18.37 -20.64
C PRO A 59 -13.78 17.24 -20.32
N ALA A 60 -14.28 16.01 -20.25
CA ALA A 60 -13.42 14.82 -20.23
C ALA A 60 -12.40 14.90 -21.37
N GLU A 61 -11.15 14.51 -21.10
CA GLU A 61 -10.06 14.67 -22.07
C GLU A 61 -10.39 13.93 -23.37
N ARG A 62 -10.58 14.70 -24.46
CA ARG A 62 -10.84 14.11 -25.77
C ARG A 62 -9.56 13.39 -26.26
N PRO A 63 -9.67 12.16 -26.77
CA PRO A 63 -8.62 11.55 -27.58
C PRO A 63 -8.14 12.52 -28.67
N GLY A 64 -6.82 12.77 -28.72
CA GLY A 64 -6.20 13.66 -29.71
C GLY A 64 -6.02 15.13 -29.31
N GLY A 65 -6.02 15.46 -28.02
CA GLY A 65 -5.56 16.78 -27.56
C GLY A 65 -4.09 17.08 -27.91
N ALA A 66 -3.67 18.34 -27.82
CA ALA A 66 -2.25 18.69 -27.86
C ALA A 66 -1.54 18.27 -26.55
N PRO A 67 -0.25 17.89 -26.57
CA PRO A 67 0.52 17.67 -25.35
C PRO A 67 0.49 18.90 -24.42
N ARG A 68 0.21 18.68 -23.14
CA ARG A 68 0.14 19.77 -22.14
C ARG A 68 1.45 19.85 -21.38
N THR A 69 2.21 20.90 -21.63
CA THR A 69 3.38 21.26 -20.82
C THR A 69 2.93 22.01 -19.57
N ALA A 70 3.54 21.70 -18.43
CA ALA A 70 3.42 22.44 -17.18
C ALA A 70 4.83 22.78 -16.66
N THR A 71 5.01 24.00 -16.20
CA THR A 71 6.21 24.46 -15.50
C THR A 71 5.84 24.76 -14.06
N VAL A 72 6.61 24.21 -13.14
CA VAL A 72 6.40 24.36 -11.69
C VAL A 72 7.71 24.89 -11.10
N THR A 73 7.65 26.08 -10.52
CA THR A 73 8.75 26.67 -9.74
C THR A 73 8.36 26.62 -8.28
N VAL A 74 9.28 26.17 -7.42
CA VAL A 74 9.03 25.99 -5.99
C VAL A 74 10.13 26.62 -5.15
N SER A 75 9.73 27.16 -4.02
CA SER A 75 10.55 27.79 -2.98
C SER A 75 10.49 27.05 -1.63
N GLU A 76 9.58 26.07 -1.53
CA GLU A 76 9.47 25.17 -0.38
C GLU A 76 9.49 23.70 -0.84
N GLY A 77 10.16 22.84 -0.07
CA GLY A 77 10.37 21.43 -0.40
C GLY A 77 10.21 20.49 0.80
N THR A 78 9.55 19.36 0.60
CA THR A 78 9.18 18.41 1.65
C THR A 78 10.30 17.40 1.87
N ASN A 79 10.85 17.34 3.09
CA ASN A 79 12.00 16.49 3.45
C ASN A 79 13.19 16.62 2.48
N MET A 80 13.61 17.84 2.14
CA MET A 80 14.86 18.06 1.40
C MET A 80 16.08 18.04 2.33
N ALA A 81 17.17 17.42 1.90
CA ALA A 81 18.49 17.55 2.51
C ALA A 81 19.22 18.79 1.97
N ALA A 82 20.17 19.30 2.74
CA ALA A 82 21.03 20.42 2.37
C ALA A 82 22.50 20.11 2.68
N ALA A 83 23.43 20.68 1.92
CA ALA A 83 24.87 20.67 2.19
C ALA A 83 25.55 21.89 1.59
N LEU A 84 26.23 22.69 2.41
CA LEU A 84 27.02 23.83 1.95
C LEU A 84 28.37 23.34 1.38
N SER A 85 28.88 24.00 0.34
CA SER A 85 30.22 23.76 -0.17
C SER A 85 31.29 24.26 0.82
N PRO A 86 32.52 23.69 0.81
CA PRO A 86 33.58 24.09 1.74
C PRO A 86 33.97 25.57 1.65
N ASP A 87 33.86 26.17 0.46
CA ASP A 87 34.09 27.60 0.19
C ASP A 87 32.90 28.50 0.56
N GLY A 88 31.77 27.93 1.00
CA GLY A 88 30.53 28.64 1.31
C GLY A 88 29.78 29.25 0.13
N THR A 89 30.24 29.08 -1.12
CA THR A 89 29.68 29.77 -2.29
C THR A 89 28.53 29.03 -2.97
N GLY A 90 28.35 27.73 -2.69
CA GLY A 90 27.32 26.89 -3.26
C GLY A 90 26.61 26.06 -2.19
N LEU A 91 25.31 25.82 -2.39
CA LEU A 91 24.46 25.04 -1.51
C LEU A 91 23.80 23.93 -2.33
N ALA A 92 24.14 22.67 -2.04
CA ALA A 92 23.50 21.52 -2.66
C ALA A 92 22.21 21.16 -1.92
N ILE A 93 21.10 20.97 -2.65
CA ILE A 93 19.80 20.52 -2.13
C ILE A 93 19.23 19.41 -3.02
N ASP A 94 18.30 18.58 -2.51
CA ASP A 94 17.72 17.44 -3.25
C ASP A 94 16.19 17.47 -3.44
N VAL A 95 15.60 18.67 -3.46
CA VAL A 95 14.15 18.87 -3.71
C VAL A 95 13.71 18.28 -5.06
N LEU A 96 12.49 17.74 -5.13
CA LEU A 96 11.95 17.10 -6.34
C LEU A 96 12.85 15.97 -6.90
N SER A 97 13.35 15.07 -6.03
CA SER A 97 14.09 13.84 -6.40
C SER A 97 15.35 14.07 -7.26
N ALA A 98 15.91 15.28 -7.20
CA ALA A 98 17.05 15.69 -7.99
C ALA A 98 17.98 16.60 -7.19
N VAL A 99 19.29 16.45 -7.39
CA VAL A 99 20.29 17.34 -6.81
C VAL A 99 20.34 18.64 -7.61
N TRP A 100 20.32 19.76 -6.89
CA TRP A 100 20.49 21.12 -7.41
C TRP A 100 21.60 21.84 -6.66
N VAL A 101 22.17 22.88 -7.27
CA VAL A 101 23.07 23.84 -6.61
C VAL A 101 22.45 25.22 -6.63
N VAL A 102 22.27 25.79 -5.44
CA VAL A 102 21.85 27.17 -5.17
C VAL A 102 23.11 27.99 -4.85
N PRO A 103 23.18 29.31 -5.12
CA PRO A 103 24.21 30.16 -4.52
C PRO A 103 24.18 30.07 -2.99
N GLY A 104 25.33 30.12 -2.32
CA GLY A 104 25.40 29.98 -0.85
C GLY A 104 24.68 31.06 -0.05
N ALA A 105 24.38 32.21 -0.68
CA ALA A 105 23.56 33.29 -0.14
C ALA A 105 22.04 33.13 -0.43
N GLY A 106 21.65 32.11 -1.20
CA GLY A 106 20.29 31.89 -1.72
C GLY A 106 20.09 32.35 -3.16
N GLY A 107 18.98 31.92 -3.79
CA GLY A 107 18.58 32.32 -5.15
C GLY A 107 18.13 31.17 -6.05
N ALA A 108 18.27 31.35 -7.36
CA ALA A 108 17.85 30.34 -8.34
C ALA A 108 18.76 29.10 -8.31
N ALA A 109 18.15 27.91 -8.32
CA ALA A 109 18.82 26.62 -8.28
C ALA A 109 19.15 26.09 -9.69
N VAL A 110 20.37 25.59 -9.88
CA VAL A 110 20.82 24.91 -11.11
C VAL A 110 20.71 23.40 -10.91
N ARG A 111 19.99 22.70 -11.80
CA ARG A 111 19.78 21.24 -11.71
C ARG A 111 21.04 20.47 -12.12
N LEU A 112 21.50 19.52 -11.31
CA LEU A 112 22.63 18.64 -11.65
C LEU A 112 22.18 17.24 -12.12
N THR A 113 21.04 16.72 -11.64
CA THR A 113 20.58 15.36 -11.95
C THR A 113 19.19 15.31 -12.58
N GLY A 114 19.01 14.47 -13.60
CA GLY A 114 17.74 14.28 -14.30
C GLY A 114 16.71 13.43 -13.54
N GLU A 115 15.52 13.29 -14.12
CA GLU A 115 14.34 12.67 -13.50
C GLU A 115 14.50 11.18 -13.18
N LEU A 116 15.19 10.44 -14.04
CA LEU A 116 15.40 8.98 -13.89
C LEU A 116 16.43 8.61 -12.81
N GLN A 117 16.92 9.57 -12.03
CA GLN A 117 18.09 9.38 -11.17
C GLN A 117 17.77 9.18 -9.70
N ASP A 118 16.56 9.50 -9.21
CA ASP A 118 16.17 9.36 -7.80
C ASP A 118 17.28 9.81 -6.82
N ALA A 119 17.85 10.99 -7.07
CA ALA A 119 19.12 11.42 -6.50
C ALA A 119 18.92 12.24 -5.22
N THR A 120 19.46 11.78 -4.09
CA THR A 120 19.26 12.36 -2.75
C THR A 120 20.53 12.36 -1.89
N GLN A 121 20.48 13.01 -0.73
CA GLN A 121 21.56 13.12 0.27
C GLN A 121 22.90 13.68 -0.28
N PRO A 122 22.95 14.81 -1.03
CA PRO A 122 24.16 15.31 -1.68
C PRO A 122 25.23 15.84 -0.71
N HIS A 123 26.49 15.40 -0.79
CA HIS A 123 27.61 15.90 0.02
C HIS A 123 28.76 16.39 -0.89
N TRP A 124 29.40 17.51 -0.54
CA TRP A 124 30.50 18.08 -1.34
C TRP A 124 31.82 17.33 -1.12
N ALA A 125 32.65 17.26 -2.15
CA ALA A 125 34.07 16.97 -1.98
C ALA A 125 34.78 18.16 -1.29
N PRO A 126 35.88 17.94 -0.54
CA PRO A 126 36.57 19.01 0.19
C PRO A 126 37.14 20.14 -0.69
N ASP A 127 37.38 19.86 -1.97
CA ASP A 127 37.81 20.82 -2.99
C ASP A 127 36.65 21.61 -3.62
N GLY A 128 35.39 21.30 -3.29
CA GLY A 128 34.19 21.88 -3.87
C GLY A 128 33.96 21.54 -5.36
N SER A 129 34.74 20.64 -5.97
CA SER A 129 34.67 20.34 -7.41
C SER A 129 33.56 19.35 -7.75
N ARG A 130 33.23 18.46 -6.82
CA ARG A 130 32.24 17.37 -6.97
C ARG A 130 31.23 17.34 -5.82
N VAL A 131 30.08 16.73 -6.12
CA VAL A 131 29.05 16.34 -5.16
C VAL A 131 28.86 14.82 -5.27
N VAL A 132 28.99 14.08 -4.15
CA VAL A 132 28.56 12.68 -4.03
C VAL A 132 27.11 12.63 -3.54
N PHE A 133 26.34 11.64 -3.99
CA PHE A 133 24.94 11.46 -3.60
C PHE A 133 24.54 9.98 -3.74
N GLN A 134 23.43 9.60 -3.12
CA GLN A 134 22.84 8.27 -3.28
C GLN A 134 21.79 8.29 -4.40
N SER A 135 21.64 7.18 -5.13
CA SER A 135 20.73 7.06 -6.26
C SER A 135 20.14 5.66 -6.37
N PHE A 136 18.84 5.55 -6.66
CA PHE A 136 18.14 4.28 -6.81
C PHE A 136 17.94 3.83 -8.27
N ARG A 137 18.55 4.54 -9.24
CA ARG A 137 18.25 4.36 -10.67
C ARG A 137 18.42 2.93 -11.20
N ASP A 138 19.26 2.13 -10.55
CA ASP A 138 19.65 0.76 -10.94
C ASP A 138 18.91 -0.34 -10.14
N GLY A 139 17.89 0.00 -9.31
CA GLY A 139 17.08 -0.96 -8.54
C GLY A 139 17.63 -1.36 -7.16
N ALA A 140 18.86 -0.93 -6.85
CA ALA A 140 19.45 -0.89 -5.53
C ALA A 140 20.07 0.51 -5.31
N TYR A 141 20.32 0.87 -4.05
CA TYR A 141 20.98 2.14 -3.77
C TYR A 141 22.48 2.11 -4.09
N GLN A 142 22.90 3.04 -4.93
CA GLN A 142 24.29 3.16 -5.34
C GLN A 142 24.80 4.58 -5.14
N LEU A 143 26.09 4.70 -4.87
CA LEU A 143 26.78 5.96 -4.71
C LEU A 143 27.20 6.48 -6.08
N TRP A 144 26.90 7.75 -6.33
CA TRP A 144 27.25 8.45 -7.56
C TRP A 144 27.90 9.78 -7.21
N SER A 145 28.73 10.31 -8.10
CA SER A 145 29.23 11.68 -8.00
C SER A 145 29.16 12.44 -9.31
N VAL A 146 28.95 13.74 -9.23
CA VAL A 146 28.85 14.67 -10.38
C VAL A 146 29.69 15.90 -10.09
N LYS A 147 30.20 16.58 -11.12
CA LYS A 147 30.88 17.87 -10.93
C LYS A 147 29.87 18.98 -10.60
N ARG A 148 30.37 20.08 -10.04
CA ARG A 148 29.60 21.30 -9.72
C ARG A 148 28.84 21.90 -10.92
N ASP A 149 29.28 21.64 -12.14
CA ASP A 149 28.66 22.08 -13.41
C ASP A 149 27.63 21.08 -13.98
N GLY A 150 27.37 19.95 -13.30
CA GLY A 150 26.47 18.88 -13.76
C GLY A 150 27.12 17.87 -14.72
N THR A 151 28.37 18.07 -15.13
CA THR A 151 29.10 17.14 -16.01
C THR A 151 29.83 16.04 -15.22
N GLY A 152 30.38 15.05 -15.94
CA GLY A 152 31.27 14.05 -15.33
C GLY A 152 30.59 13.12 -14.31
N LEU A 153 29.30 12.85 -14.48
CA LEU A 153 28.53 11.90 -13.67
C LEU A 153 29.19 10.51 -13.67
N THR A 154 29.55 10.01 -12.49
CA THR A 154 30.34 8.79 -12.28
C THR A 154 29.66 7.91 -11.23
N ARG A 155 29.51 6.62 -11.51
CA ARG A 155 29.06 5.61 -10.55
C ARG A 155 30.24 5.16 -9.70
N LEU A 156 30.07 5.12 -8.38
CA LEU A 156 31.14 4.79 -7.41
C LEU A 156 30.93 3.42 -6.75
N THR A 157 29.70 2.93 -6.69
CA THR A 157 29.38 1.56 -6.27
C THR A 157 28.48 0.87 -7.30
N ASP A 158 28.70 -0.43 -7.46
CA ASP A 158 27.94 -1.32 -8.33
C ASP A 158 27.85 -2.68 -7.63
N ASP A 159 26.71 -2.96 -7.02
CA ASP A 159 26.33 -4.25 -6.41
C ASP A 159 24.81 -4.31 -6.21
N ASP A 160 24.30 -5.43 -5.67
CA ASP A 160 22.88 -5.63 -5.36
C ASP A 160 22.47 -5.11 -3.96
N TYR A 161 23.35 -4.39 -3.28
CA TYR A 161 23.16 -3.91 -1.90
C TYR A 161 22.70 -2.45 -1.85
N ASP A 162 22.01 -2.05 -0.78
CA ASP A 162 21.60 -0.66 -0.61
C ASP A 162 22.76 0.15 0.01
N ASN A 163 23.51 0.92 -0.80
CA ASN A 163 24.60 1.80 -0.37
C ASN A 163 24.12 3.24 -0.22
N ARG A 164 24.09 3.76 1.02
CA ARG A 164 23.32 4.97 1.36
C ARG A 164 24.14 6.01 2.13
N GLU A 165 23.62 7.23 2.13
CA GLU A 165 24.04 8.34 3.00
C GLU A 165 25.56 8.67 2.91
N PRO A 166 26.11 8.90 1.70
CA PRO A 166 27.54 9.10 1.51
C PRO A 166 28.05 10.45 2.05
N GLN A 167 29.22 10.44 2.69
CA GLN A 167 30.00 11.65 2.98
C GLN A 167 31.50 11.47 2.68
N TYR A 168 32.08 12.47 2.01
CA TYR A 168 33.54 12.53 1.80
C TYR A 168 34.27 12.76 3.13
N ALA A 169 35.41 12.10 3.30
CA ALA A 169 36.38 12.43 4.34
C ALA A 169 36.97 13.84 4.12
N PRO A 170 37.45 14.54 5.17
CA PRO A 170 37.99 15.91 5.04
C PRO A 170 39.18 16.04 4.10
N ASP A 171 39.94 14.96 3.88
CA ASP A 171 41.07 14.86 2.95
C ASP A 171 40.67 14.44 1.53
N GLY A 172 39.41 14.06 1.30
CA GLY A 172 38.89 13.54 0.05
C GLY A 172 39.34 12.12 -0.31
N SER A 173 40.15 11.46 0.52
CA SER A 173 40.74 10.14 0.22
C SER A 173 39.73 9.00 0.27
N ARG A 174 38.64 9.18 1.03
CA ARG A 174 37.63 8.16 1.30
C ARG A 174 36.23 8.77 1.34
N ILE A 175 35.23 7.91 1.17
CA ILE A 175 33.80 8.18 1.40
C ILE A 175 33.30 7.21 2.46
N VAL A 176 32.63 7.70 3.49
CA VAL A 176 31.85 6.86 4.42
C VAL A 176 30.41 6.73 3.91
N PHE A 177 29.82 5.56 4.09
CA PHE A 177 28.43 5.26 3.73
C PHE A 177 27.90 4.09 4.58
N THR A 178 26.59 3.86 4.57
CA THR A 178 25.99 2.66 5.17
C THR A 178 25.66 1.61 4.10
N SER A 179 25.80 0.32 4.40
CA SER A 179 25.44 -0.75 3.45
C SER A 179 24.85 -1.97 4.15
N ASP A 180 23.77 -2.52 3.57
CA ASP A 180 23.08 -3.72 4.09
C ASP A 180 23.72 -5.07 3.74
N ARG A 181 24.96 -5.05 3.20
CA ARG A 181 25.64 -6.24 2.68
C ARG A 181 26.09 -7.28 3.72
N SER A 182 26.05 -6.93 5.00
CA SER A 182 26.42 -7.79 6.14
C SER A 182 25.21 -8.37 6.90
N GLY A 183 23.97 -8.07 6.49
CA GLY A 183 22.74 -8.47 7.18
C GLY A 183 22.14 -7.41 8.13
N SER A 184 22.80 -6.26 8.20
CA SER A 184 22.44 -5.03 8.92
C SER A 184 23.06 -3.85 8.15
N ASN A 185 22.57 -2.62 8.35
CA ASN A 185 23.26 -1.45 7.82
C ASN A 185 24.49 -1.16 8.70
N ASP A 186 25.65 -1.66 8.31
CA ASP A 186 26.94 -1.30 8.92
C ASP A 186 27.56 -0.07 8.22
N LEU A 187 28.55 0.55 8.84
CA LEU A 187 29.42 1.57 8.25
C LEU A 187 30.49 0.95 7.36
N TRP A 188 30.68 1.54 6.18
CA TRP A 188 31.69 1.16 5.20
C TRP A 188 32.46 2.38 4.72
N LEU A 189 33.73 2.16 4.40
CA LEU A 189 34.62 3.11 3.74
C LEU A 189 34.80 2.70 2.29
N LEU A 190 34.78 3.67 1.38
CA LEU A 190 35.05 3.51 -0.06
C LEU A 190 36.22 4.43 -0.43
N ASP A 191 37.24 3.87 -1.07
CA ASP A 191 38.22 4.65 -1.85
C ASP A 191 37.59 5.00 -3.21
N PRO A 192 37.34 6.29 -3.51
CA PRO A 192 36.70 6.71 -4.75
C PRO A 192 37.59 6.63 -6.00
N ALA A 193 38.90 6.42 -5.84
CA ALA A 193 39.86 6.27 -6.94
C ALA A 193 40.07 4.80 -7.32
N THR A 194 40.10 3.88 -6.36
CA THR A 194 40.31 2.44 -6.61
C THR A 194 39.02 1.60 -6.57
N GLY A 195 37.95 2.11 -5.97
CA GLY A 195 36.70 1.36 -5.75
C GLY A 195 36.76 0.37 -4.58
N VAL A 196 37.88 0.28 -3.86
CA VAL A 196 38.08 -0.61 -2.72
C VAL A 196 37.15 -0.23 -1.56
N ARG A 197 36.55 -1.24 -0.94
CA ARG A 197 35.57 -1.08 0.15
C ARG A 197 36.06 -1.80 1.40
N THR A 198 35.96 -1.14 2.55
CA THR A 198 36.37 -1.68 3.86
C THR A 198 35.22 -1.55 4.84
N GLN A 199 34.85 -2.65 5.50
CA GLN A 199 33.88 -2.63 6.59
C GLN A 199 34.50 -1.98 7.83
N LEU A 200 33.80 -1.03 8.45
CA LEU A 200 34.26 -0.33 9.66
C LEU A 200 33.53 -0.82 10.91
N THR A 201 32.25 -1.15 10.80
CA THR A 201 31.45 -1.69 11.91
C THR A 201 30.84 -3.04 11.56
N THR A 202 30.53 -3.82 12.60
CA THR A 202 29.78 -5.08 12.51
C THR A 202 28.78 -5.13 13.67
N GLY A 203 27.65 -5.79 13.47
CA GLY A 203 26.72 -6.10 14.57
C GLY A 203 25.25 -6.24 14.12
N PRO A 204 24.33 -6.49 15.08
CA PRO A 204 22.88 -6.59 14.84
C PRO A 204 22.14 -5.25 14.86
N ASP A 205 22.89 -4.15 15.02
CA ASP A 205 22.40 -2.78 15.07
C ASP A 205 22.36 -2.16 13.67
N GLU A 206 21.47 -1.19 13.47
CA GLU A 206 21.35 -0.45 12.22
C GLU A 206 22.04 0.91 12.34
N ASP A 207 23.21 1.06 11.73
CA ASP A 207 23.88 2.35 11.57
C ASP A 207 23.21 3.21 10.49
N GLY A 208 23.22 4.53 10.69
CA GLY A 208 22.58 5.50 9.81
C GLY A 208 23.28 6.86 9.79
N THR A 209 23.12 7.58 8.68
CA THR A 209 23.53 8.98 8.50
C THR A 209 24.93 9.33 9.04
N PRO A 210 25.99 8.66 8.57
CA PRO A 210 27.35 8.89 9.06
C PRO A 210 27.87 10.28 8.68
N ALA A 211 28.68 10.88 9.56
CA ALA A 211 29.38 12.15 9.32
C ALA A 211 30.81 12.10 9.89
N TRP A 212 31.77 12.68 9.17
CA TRP A 212 33.18 12.73 9.59
C TRP A 212 33.45 13.85 10.58
N SER A 213 34.31 13.58 11.56
CA SER A 213 35.05 14.61 12.30
C SER A 213 35.98 15.40 11.37
N ALA A 214 36.25 16.66 11.69
CA ALA A 214 37.07 17.55 10.86
C ALA A 214 38.54 17.11 10.74
N ASP A 215 39.06 16.30 11.67
CA ASP A 215 40.41 15.72 11.60
C ASP A 215 40.47 14.35 10.90
N GLY A 216 39.32 13.81 10.48
CA GLY A 216 39.21 12.53 9.78
C GLY A 216 39.48 11.29 10.63
N ARG A 217 39.60 11.41 11.96
CA ARG A 217 39.91 10.26 12.85
C ARG A 217 38.69 9.50 13.32
N THR A 218 37.55 10.17 13.46
CA THR A 218 36.29 9.55 13.90
C THR A 218 35.13 9.83 12.95
N ILE A 219 34.15 8.93 12.94
CA ILE A 219 32.85 9.08 12.29
C ILE A 219 31.78 9.04 13.37
N VAL A 220 30.82 9.96 13.35
CA VAL A 220 29.59 9.84 14.14
C VAL A 220 28.46 9.26 13.29
N CYS A 221 27.64 8.39 13.87
CA CYS A 221 26.47 7.79 13.21
C CYS A 221 25.27 7.70 14.17
N THR A 222 24.05 7.63 13.63
CA THR A 222 22.90 7.15 14.40
C THR A 222 22.93 5.64 14.50
N VAL A 223 22.47 5.09 15.63
CA VAL A 223 22.31 3.66 15.87
C VAL A 223 20.85 3.38 16.23
N ASN A 224 20.16 2.57 15.42
CA ASN A 224 18.74 2.18 15.56
C ASN A 224 17.76 3.38 15.75
N ASP A 225 18.05 4.55 15.15
CA ASP A 225 17.35 5.83 15.37
C ASP A 225 17.25 6.29 16.85
N ALA A 226 18.01 5.68 17.76
CA ALA A 226 17.82 5.82 19.22
C ALA A 226 19.11 6.20 19.99
N ALA A 227 20.26 6.17 19.33
CA ALA A 227 21.54 6.61 19.89
C ALA A 227 22.45 7.24 18.83
N ILE A 228 23.46 7.99 19.27
CA ILE A 228 24.57 8.44 18.43
C ILE A 228 25.85 7.88 19.03
N ASP A 229 26.60 7.15 18.19
CA ASP A 229 27.92 6.62 18.51
C ASP A 229 28.98 7.40 17.71
N SER A 230 30.18 7.49 18.26
CA SER A 230 31.42 7.82 17.56
C SER A 230 32.19 6.53 17.31
N VAL A 231 32.73 6.37 16.10
CA VAL A 231 33.52 5.21 15.67
C VAL A 231 34.92 5.70 15.29
N ASP A 232 35.94 5.14 15.93
CA ASP A 232 37.34 5.39 15.57
C ASP A 232 37.69 4.71 14.23
N VAL A 233 38.24 5.46 13.29
CA VAL A 233 38.46 5.04 11.90
C VAL A 233 39.62 4.05 11.75
N ALA A 234 40.56 4.03 12.71
CA ALA A 234 41.74 3.16 12.66
C ALA A 234 41.48 1.80 13.32
N THR A 235 40.61 1.76 14.33
CA THR A 235 40.37 0.56 15.16
C THR A 235 38.95 0.00 15.05
N GLY A 236 37.99 0.75 14.51
CA GLY A 236 36.56 0.39 14.52
C GLY A 236 35.89 0.53 15.91
N THR A 237 36.60 1.06 16.90
CA THR A 237 36.09 1.16 18.28
C THR A 237 34.91 2.13 18.37
N ARG A 238 33.75 1.63 18.82
CA ARG A 238 32.55 2.44 19.09
C ARG A 238 32.58 3.07 20.49
N THR A 239 32.15 4.32 20.59
CA THR A 239 31.91 5.05 21.85
C THR A 239 30.52 5.70 21.80
N ARG A 240 29.66 5.40 22.76
CA ARG A 240 28.35 6.04 22.91
C ARG A 240 28.51 7.52 23.25
N LEU A 241 27.97 8.42 22.42
CA LEU A 241 27.92 9.85 22.71
C LEU A 241 26.56 10.26 23.32
N ILE A 242 25.47 9.89 22.66
CA ILE A 242 24.10 10.30 23.05
C ILE A 242 23.19 9.07 23.03
N THR A 243 22.33 8.94 24.03
CA THR A 243 21.20 8.00 24.01
C THR A 243 19.91 8.82 24.06
N ALA A 244 18.97 8.56 23.15
CA ALA A 244 17.69 9.26 23.13
C ALA A 244 16.87 8.96 24.40
N SER A 245 16.12 9.94 24.89
CA SER A 245 15.11 9.73 25.92
C SER A 245 14.02 8.76 25.43
N ALA A 246 13.38 8.02 26.34
CA ALA A 246 12.32 7.09 25.97
C ALA A 246 11.22 7.74 25.10
N GLY A 247 10.87 7.10 23.99
CA GLY A 247 9.90 7.61 23.01
C GLY A 247 10.43 8.68 22.04
N ALA A 248 11.69 9.10 22.17
CA ALA A 248 12.34 9.97 21.19
C ALA A 248 13.08 9.17 20.10
N LYS A 249 13.17 9.76 18.90
CA LYS A 249 14.03 9.28 17.80
C LYS A 249 15.01 10.37 17.40
N ILE A 250 16.19 10.00 16.93
CA ILE A 250 17.25 10.94 16.53
C ILE A 250 17.83 10.61 15.17
N PHE A 251 18.15 11.66 14.40
CA PHE A 251 18.53 11.59 13.00
C PHE A 251 19.69 12.54 12.68
N GLY A 252 20.54 12.16 11.73
CA GLY A 252 21.41 13.11 11.03
C GLY A 252 22.45 13.86 11.87
N PRO A 253 23.27 13.16 12.68
CA PRO A 253 24.30 13.78 13.50
C PRO A 253 25.37 14.45 12.63
N ALA A 254 25.91 15.57 13.11
CA ALA A 254 27.06 16.22 12.51
C ALA A 254 27.97 16.81 13.61
N PRO A 255 29.28 16.50 13.59
CA PRO A 255 30.22 17.07 14.54
C PRO A 255 30.53 18.53 14.16
N SER A 256 30.77 19.39 15.15
CA SER A 256 31.19 20.77 14.92
C SER A 256 32.60 20.84 14.31
N PRO A 257 32.98 21.97 13.67
CA PRO A 257 34.28 22.09 12.98
C PRO A 257 35.50 21.95 13.92
N ASP A 258 35.32 22.22 15.22
CA ASP A 258 36.34 22.03 16.26
C ASP A 258 36.33 20.61 16.88
N GLY A 259 35.43 19.73 16.43
CA GLY A 259 35.28 18.35 16.90
C GLY A 259 34.72 18.20 18.32
N ARG A 260 34.29 19.31 18.97
CA ARG A 260 33.92 19.31 20.40
C ARG A 260 32.44 19.06 20.70
N ARG A 261 31.57 19.19 19.70
CA ARG A 261 30.11 19.15 19.85
C ARG A 261 29.49 18.32 18.73
N VAL A 262 28.29 17.79 18.97
CA VAL A 262 27.49 17.09 17.95
C VAL A 262 26.09 17.70 17.88
N SER A 263 25.72 18.17 16.69
CA SER A 263 24.34 18.54 16.38
C SER A 263 23.57 17.35 15.80
N TYR A 264 22.27 17.29 16.00
CA TYR A 264 21.38 16.26 15.44
C TYR A 264 19.92 16.75 15.45
N VAL A 265 19.02 16.04 14.75
CA VAL A 265 17.57 16.29 14.84
C VAL A 265 16.94 15.29 15.79
N GLN A 266 16.08 15.74 16.70
CA GLN A 266 15.33 14.90 17.63
C GLN A 266 13.82 15.05 17.46
N PHE A 267 13.12 13.92 17.36
CA PHE A 267 11.68 13.84 17.40
C PHE A 267 11.20 13.35 18.76
N THR A 268 10.19 13.99 19.33
CA THR A 268 9.52 13.55 20.56
C THR A 268 8.03 13.89 20.47
N GLY A 269 7.19 12.88 20.21
CA GLY A 269 5.76 13.10 19.94
C GLY A 269 5.56 14.01 18.71
N THR A 270 4.92 15.16 18.91
CA THR A 270 4.66 16.17 17.86
C THR A 270 5.76 17.23 17.70
N ARG A 271 6.89 17.10 18.41
CA ARG A 271 8.04 18.02 18.29
C ARG A 271 9.12 17.44 17.39
N ALA A 272 9.73 18.30 16.59
CA ALA A 272 10.93 18.06 15.82
C ALA A 272 11.89 19.23 16.11
N ASP A 273 12.96 18.95 16.86
CA ASP A 273 13.87 19.98 17.37
C ASP A 273 15.29 19.73 16.85
N VAL A 274 16.03 20.79 16.57
CA VAL A 274 17.48 20.73 16.32
C VAL A 274 18.18 20.77 17.66
N MET A 275 19.07 19.81 17.90
CA MET A 275 19.79 19.62 19.14
C MET A 275 21.28 19.87 18.94
N ILE A 276 21.98 20.28 20.01
CA ILE A 276 23.45 20.30 20.14
C ILE A 276 23.78 19.74 21.54
N ASP A 277 24.54 18.66 21.62
CA ASP A 277 25.01 18.05 22.89
C ASP A 277 23.88 17.79 23.92
N GLY A 278 22.71 17.33 23.45
CA GLY A 278 21.55 17.08 24.30
C GLY A 278 20.69 18.32 24.62
N GLN A 279 21.10 19.51 24.20
CA GLN A 279 20.37 20.77 24.40
C GLN A 279 19.64 21.21 23.14
N VAL A 280 18.46 21.81 23.29
CA VAL A 280 17.67 22.35 22.17
C VAL A 280 18.37 23.61 21.62
N ALA A 281 18.73 23.58 20.34
CA ALA A 281 19.32 24.69 19.59
C ALA A 281 18.31 25.44 18.73
N ALA A 282 17.32 24.73 18.16
CA ALA A 282 16.13 25.33 17.53
C ALA A 282 14.91 24.42 17.73
N ALA A 283 13.73 25.03 17.88
CA ALA A 283 12.47 24.35 18.17
C ALA A 283 11.28 25.14 17.63
N GLY A 284 10.11 24.50 17.58
CA GLY A 284 8.85 25.12 17.14
C GLY A 284 8.68 25.20 15.61
N GLU A 285 9.63 24.64 14.86
CA GLU A 285 9.57 24.46 13.41
C GLU A 285 9.27 23.00 13.07
N ASP A 286 8.81 22.73 11.85
CA ASP A 286 8.72 21.35 11.33
C ASP A 286 10.07 20.95 10.74
N VAL A 287 11.01 20.58 11.62
CA VAL A 287 12.38 20.21 11.25
C VAL A 287 12.38 18.86 10.53
N HIS A 288 13.01 18.79 9.35
CA HIS A 288 13.08 17.56 8.59
C HIS A 288 14.06 16.56 9.24
N ALA A 289 13.75 15.26 9.18
CA ALA A 289 14.54 14.19 9.79
C ALA A 289 15.79 13.82 8.98
N LEU A 290 16.63 14.82 8.70
CA LEU A 290 17.78 14.75 7.81
C LEU A 290 19.00 15.38 8.47
N ARG A 291 20.19 15.16 7.89
CA ARG A 291 21.45 15.65 8.44
C ARG A 291 21.45 17.16 8.63
N THR A 292 22.02 17.57 9.75
CA THR A 292 22.50 18.95 9.95
C THR A 292 23.91 19.08 9.33
N SER A 293 24.38 20.31 9.10
CA SER A 293 25.71 20.56 8.52
C SER A 293 26.31 21.84 9.09
N TRP A 294 27.56 21.80 9.54
CA TRP A 294 28.25 22.96 10.09
C TRP A 294 29.01 23.74 9.00
N THR A 295 28.93 25.06 9.05
CA THR A 295 29.83 25.94 8.28
C THR A 295 31.18 26.05 8.99
N PRO A 296 32.28 26.38 8.27
CA PRO A 296 33.59 26.60 8.88
C PRO A 296 33.59 27.63 10.02
N ASP A 297 32.76 28.68 9.91
CA ASP A 297 32.61 29.72 10.93
C ASP A 297 31.90 29.24 12.21
N GLY A 298 31.27 28.06 12.19
CA GLY A 298 30.48 27.50 13.29
C GLY A 298 29.00 27.89 13.31
N ASP A 299 28.41 28.26 12.16
CA ASP A 299 26.95 28.27 12.00
C ASP A 299 26.47 26.86 11.65
N LEU A 300 25.22 26.54 12.02
CA LEU A 300 24.55 25.29 11.70
C LEU A 300 23.55 25.49 10.55
N LEU A 301 23.54 24.58 9.59
CA LEU A 301 22.59 24.48 8.49
C LEU A 301 21.67 23.27 8.71
N TYR A 302 20.37 23.46 8.53
CA TYR A 302 19.35 22.41 8.59
C TYR A 302 18.17 22.75 7.68
N THR A 303 17.20 21.85 7.53
CA THR A 303 15.97 22.12 6.77
C THR A 303 14.75 21.97 7.67
N ALA A 304 13.84 22.93 7.60
CA ALA A 304 12.62 22.97 8.41
C ALA A 304 11.57 23.87 7.76
N GLY A 305 10.29 23.55 7.97
CA GLY A 305 9.19 24.38 7.46
C GLY A 305 9.21 24.51 5.93
N GLY A 306 9.67 23.47 5.23
CA GLY A 306 9.85 23.47 3.79
C GLY A 306 11.08 24.25 3.29
N ARG A 307 11.89 24.85 4.17
CA ARG A 307 12.96 25.81 3.79
C ARG A 307 14.33 25.39 4.32
N VAL A 308 15.39 25.99 3.76
CA VAL A 308 16.75 25.89 4.32
C VAL A 308 16.95 26.94 5.39
N ARG A 309 17.46 26.53 6.55
CA ARG A 309 17.65 27.37 7.74
C ARG A 309 19.13 27.38 8.13
N ARG A 310 19.66 28.57 8.44
CA ARG A 310 21.02 28.80 8.95
C ARG A 310 20.95 29.46 10.32
N LEU A 311 21.58 28.86 11.32
CA LEU A 311 21.52 29.24 12.72
C LEU A 311 22.93 29.48 13.28
N ARG A 312 23.17 30.65 13.87
CA ARG A 312 24.28 30.79 14.82
C ARG A 312 23.84 30.17 16.15
N PRO A 313 24.57 29.22 16.77
CA PRO A 313 24.19 28.69 18.07
C PRO A 313 23.97 29.81 19.11
N GLY A 314 22.80 29.80 19.78
CA GLY A 314 22.36 30.87 20.69
C GLY A 314 21.70 32.09 20.03
N GLY A 315 21.63 32.14 18.70
CA GLY A 315 20.93 33.17 17.92
C GLY A 315 19.59 32.68 17.35
N THR A 316 19.00 33.45 16.43
CA THR A 316 17.76 33.10 15.74
C THR A 316 18.06 32.50 14.35
N PRO A 317 17.36 31.44 13.90
CA PRO A 317 17.55 30.89 12.57
C PRO A 317 17.05 31.85 11.46
N ARG A 318 17.90 32.06 10.44
CA ARG A 318 17.57 32.79 9.20
C ARG A 318 17.33 31.83 8.04
N THR A 319 16.52 32.22 7.08
CA THR A 319 16.29 31.44 5.85
C THR A 319 17.43 31.64 4.86
N VAL A 320 17.77 30.60 4.11
CA VAL A 320 18.51 30.70 2.84
C VAL A 320 17.51 30.38 1.74
N ASP A 321 17.07 31.40 1.00
CA ASP A 321 16.01 31.26 0.00
C ASP A 321 16.50 30.46 -1.21
N PHE A 322 15.62 29.68 -1.83
CA PHE A 322 15.91 29.02 -3.12
C PHE A 322 14.70 29.07 -4.05
N THR A 323 14.93 28.89 -5.34
CA THR A 323 13.88 28.51 -6.30
C THR A 323 14.35 27.39 -7.21
N ALA A 324 13.60 26.28 -7.26
CA ALA A 324 13.85 25.16 -8.16
C ALA A 324 12.71 25.05 -9.19
N THR A 325 13.04 24.93 -10.47
CA THR A 325 12.04 24.90 -11.56
C THR A 325 12.11 23.59 -12.35
N VAL A 326 11.01 22.85 -12.38
CA VAL A 326 10.81 21.68 -13.24
C VAL A 326 9.80 22.00 -14.34
N THR A 327 9.98 21.41 -15.52
CA THR A 327 9.02 21.48 -16.62
C THR A 327 8.78 20.08 -17.15
N PHE A 328 7.51 19.71 -17.31
CA PHE A 328 7.13 18.39 -17.79
C PHE A 328 5.95 18.46 -18.76
N THR A 329 5.87 17.49 -19.67
CA THR A 329 4.86 17.45 -20.73
C THR A 329 4.04 16.17 -20.63
N ARG A 330 2.75 16.30 -20.32
CA ARG A 330 1.80 15.18 -20.36
C ARG A 330 1.30 15.00 -21.80
N LYS A 331 1.38 13.78 -22.32
CA LYS A 331 0.77 13.39 -23.59
C LYS A 331 -0.65 12.89 -23.32
N PRO A 332 -1.68 13.33 -24.07
CA PRO A 332 -2.99 12.73 -23.97
C PRO A 332 -2.96 11.32 -24.56
N TRP A 333 -3.80 10.46 -23.99
CA TRP A 333 -3.98 9.07 -24.37
C TRP A 333 -5.48 8.73 -24.26
N THR A 334 -5.89 7.52 -24.67
CA THR A 334 -7.32 7.14 -24.69
C THR A 334 -7.59 6.04 -23.67
N PRO A 335 -8.38 6.30 -22.61
CA PRO A 335 -8.74 5.27 -21.65
C PRO A 335 -9.66 4.22 -22.27
N ARG A 336 -9.39 2.94 -21.96
CA ARG A 336 -10.25 1.82 -22.34
C ARG A 336 -11.41 1.73 -21.35
N VAL A 337 -12.57 2.26 -21.74
CA VAL A 337 -13.80 2.15 -20.94
C VAL A 337 -14.30 0.69 -20.92
N ARG A 338 -14.76 0.24 -19.74
CA ARG A 338 -15.23 -1.14 -19.52
C ARG A 338 -16.72 -1.28 -19.84
N ASP A 339 -17.09 -2.38 -20.50
CA ASP A 339 -18.47 -2.66 -20.86
C ASP A 339 -19.24 -3.36 -19.71
N PHE A 340 -20.16 -2.58 -19.11
CA PHE A 340 -21.08 -3.01 -18.07
C PHE A 340 -22.38 -3.62 -18.60
N THR A 341 -22.76 -3.37 -19.85
CA THR A 341 -24.11 -3.68 -20.36
C THR A 341 -24.17 -5.00 -21.14
N SER A 342 -23.07 -5.44 -21.74
CA SER A 342 -23.07 -6.69 -22.51
C SER A 342 -23.42 -7.91 -21.65
N ARG A 343 -24.42 -8.66 -22.14
CA ARG A 343 -24.90 -9.95 -21.62
C ARG A 343 -24.40 -11.13 -22.45
N ALA A 344 -23.43 -10.90 -23.34
CA ALA A 344 -22.81 -11.96 -24.13
C ALA A 344 -22.07 -12.97 -23.24
N ALA A 345 -21.90 -14.20 -23.74
CA ALA A 345 -21.04 -15.18 -23.08
C ALA A 345 -19.59 -14.69 -23.08
N ARG A 346 -18.94 -14.76 -21.92
CA ARG A 346 -17.51 -14.45 -21.73
C ARG A 346 -16.82 -15.73 -21.26
N GLN A 347 -15.65 -16.02 -21.81
CA GLN A 347 -14.76 -17.05 -21.26
C GLN A 347 -14.34 -16.63 -19.85
N ALA A 348 -14.48 -17.52 -18.87
CA ALA A 348 -13.93 -17.29 -17.54
C ALA A 348 -12.39 -17.38 -17.60
N ARG A 349 -11.71 -16.37 -17.08
CA ARG A 349 -10.23 -16.30 -16.95
C ARG A 349 -9.79 -16.31 -15.49
N GLY A 350 -10.71 -16.08 -14.56
CA GLY A 350 -10.51 -16.15 -13.11
C GLY A 350 -10.47 -17.59 -12.63
N ILE A 351 -9.44 -18.34 -13.02
CA ILE A 351 -9.14 -19.66 -12.48
C ILE A 351 -8.21 -19.45 -11.29
N ALA A 352 -8.73 -19.56 -10.07
CA ALA A 352 -7.95 -19.35 -8.85
C ALA A 352 -7.43 -20.68 -8.29
N SER A 353 -6.12 -20.71 -8.00
CA SER A 353 -5.41 -21.81 -7.35
C SER A 353 -5.69 -23.22 -7.93
N PRO A 354 -5.50 -23.45 -9.25
CA PRO A 354 -5.65 -24.78 -9.83
C PRO A 354 -4.63 -25.79 -9.30
N VAL A 355 -5.07 -27.04 -9.11
CA VAL A 355 -4.25 -28.15 -8.62
C VAL A 355 -4.54 -29.42 -9.41
N VAL A 356 -3.49 -30.10 -9.89
CA VAL A 356 -3.61 -31.38 -10.60
C VAL A 356 -3.62 -32.55 -9.61
N SER A 357 -4.37 -33.61 -9.93
CA SER A 357 -4.29 -34.89 -9.22
C SER A 357 -2.94 -35.56 -9.50
N ARG A 358 -2.49 -36.44 -8.60
CA ARG A 358 -1.16 -37.09 -8.70
C ARG A 358 -0.91 -37.80 -10.02
N ASP A 359 -1.94 -38.48 -10.54
CA ASP A 359 -1.96 -39.20 -11.81
C ASP A 359 -1.98 -38.31 -13.08
N GLY A 360 -2.08 -36.98 -12.91
CA GLY A 360 -2.23 -36.01 -14.01
C GLY A 360 -3.61 -35.99 -14.67
N GLN A 361 -4.55 -36.84 -14.25
CA GLN A 361 -5.81 -37.11 -14.97
C GLN A 361 -6.93 -36.12 -14.65
N ARG A 362 -6.86 -35.40 -13.53
CA ARG A 362 -7.87 -34.44 -13.10
C ARG A 362 -7.25 -33.15 -12.58
N VAL A 363 -8.00 -32.06 -12.67
CA VAL A 363 -7.65 -30.74 -12.14
C VAL A 363 -8.81 -30.22 -11.30
N ALA A 364 -8.52 -29.64 -10.14
CA ALA A 364 -9.48 -28.94 -9.31
C ALA A 364 -9.11 -27.45 -9.21
N PHE A 365 -10.08 -26.55 -9.17
CA PHE A 365 -9.85 -25.09 -9.10
C PHE A 365 -11.08 -24.34 -8.56
N ARG A 366 -10.90 -23.09 -8.11
CA ARG A 366 -12.01 -22.15 -7.87
C ARG A 366 -12.24 -21.29 -9.12
N ALA A 367 -13.50 -21.10 -9.50
CA ALA A 367 -13.92 -20.09 -10.48
C ALA A 367 -15.39 -19.74 -10.27
N LEU A 368 -15.77 -18.46 -10.43
CA LEU A 368 -17.16 -17.98 -10.32
C LEU A 368 -17.80 -18.33 -8.95
N ASN A 369 -17.05 -18.15 -7.86
CA ASN A 369 -17.43 -18.51 -6.48
C ASN A 369 -17.79 -20.00 -6.25
N ALA A 370 -17.38 -20.89 -7.16
CA ALA A 370 -17.61 -22.33 -7.07
C ALA A 370 -16.30 -23.12 -7.15
N LEU A 371 -16.26 -24.30 -6.51
CA LEU A 371 -15.21 -25.29 -6.72
C LEU A 371 -15.59 -26.21 -7.87
N TRP A 372 -14.63 -26.41 -8.77
CA TRP A 372 -14.77 -27.22 -9.97
C TRP A 372 -13.78 -28.38 -9.96
N VAL A 373 -14.20 -29.51 -10.52
CA VAL A 373 -13.34 -30.65 -10.86
C VAL A 373 -13.48 -30.93 -12.34
N MET A 374 -12.36 -31.16 -13.01
CA MET A 374 -12.26 -31.36 -14.45
C MET A 374 -11.39 -32.57 -14.72
N LYS A 375 -11.82 -33.51 -15.56
CA LYS A 375 -10.88 -34.47 -16.16
C LYS A 375 -10.00 -33.71 -17.16
N THR A 376 -8.69 -33.88 -17.11
CA THR A 376 -7.71 -32.96 -17.73
C THR A 376 -8.00 -32.69 -19.21
N GLY A 377 -8.49 -31.48 -19.52
CA GLY A 377 -8.82 -31.01 -20.87
C GLY A 377 -10.27 -31.23 -21.32
N GLU A 378 -11.12 -31.83 -20.48
CA GLU A 378 -12.56 -32.02 -20.72
C GLU A 378 -13.40 -30.91 -20.05
N ALA A 379 -14.73 -31.04 -20.05
CA ALA A 379 -15.61 -30.06 -19.41
C ALA A 379 -15.53 -30.13 -17.86
N PRO A 380 -15.43 -28.99 -17.15
CA PRO A 380 -15.43 -28.97 -15.69
C PRO A 380 -16.84 -29.16 -15.11
N VAL A 381 -16.92 -29.83 -13.96
CA VAL A 381 -18.15 -30.11 -13.19
C VAL A 381 -18.07 -29.37 -11.84
N ARG A 382 -19.19 -28.76 -11.41
CA ARG A 382 -19.29 -28.12 -10.09
C ARG A 382 -19.29 -29.17 -8.98
N LEU A 383 -18.40 -29.01 -8.00
CA LEU A 383 -18.32 -29.87 -6.82
C LEU A 383 -18.92 -29.20 -5.57
N ALA A 384 -18.76 -27.88 -5.45
CA ALA A 384 -19.40 -27.03 -4.45
C ALA A 384 -19.79 -25.68 -5.08
N ASP A 385 -21.07 -25.33 -4.94
CA ASP A 385 -21.73 -24.12 -5.44
C ASP A 385 -22.93 -23.85 -4.52
N ASP A 386 -22.60 -23.58 -3.26
CA ASP A 386 -23.51 -23.57 -2.11
C ASP A 386 -23.72 -22.15 -1.54
N GLY A 387 -23.19 -21.13 -2.24
CA GLY A 387 -23.22 -19.73 -1.82
C GLY A 387 -22.14 -19.34 -0.80
N PHE A 388 -21.33 -20.28 -0.31
CA PHE A 388 -20.22 -20.02 0.60
C PHE A 388 -18.90 -19.76 -0.15
N PHE A 389 -17.97 -19.06 0.48
CA PHE A 389 -16.66 -18.82 -0.12
C PHE A 389 -15.78 -20.06 0.02
N ASN A 390 -15.77 -20.88 -1.03
CA ASN A 390 -14.97 -22.11 -1.09
C ASN A 390 -13.67 -21.86 -1.85
N SER A 391 -12.50 -22.08 -1.23
CA SER A 391 -11.20 -21.81 -1.84
C SER A 391 -10.17 -22.90 -1.60
N ASP A 392 -9.06 -22.80 -2.33
CA ASP A 392 -7.84 -23.58 -2.05
C ASP A 392 -8.01 -25.10 -2.04
N PRO A 393 -8.50 -25.69 -3.14
CA PRO A 393 -8.57 -27.14 -3.27
C PRO A 393 -7.18 -27.79 -3.21
N ASP A 394 -7.14 -29.01 -2.71
CA ASP A 394 -6.00 -29.94 -2.79
C ASP A 394 -6.48 -31.39 -2.81
N TRP A 395 -5.79 -32.26 -3.55
CA TRP A 395 -6.20 -33.65 -3.78
C TRP A 395 -5.71 -34.59 -2.68
N SER A 396 -6.56 -35.55 -2.28
CA SER A 396 -6.05 -36.74 -1.58
C SER A 396 -5.10 -37.55 -2.49
N PRO A 397 -4.06 -38.23 -1.96
CA PRO A 397 -3.09 -38.99 -2.76
C PRO A 397 -3.67 -40.06 -3.68
N ASP A 398 -4.79 -40.66 -3.31
CA ASP A 398 -5.56 -41.63 -4.09
C ASP A 398 -6.49 -40.97 -5.14
N GLY A 399 -6.62 -39.64 -5.10
CA GLY A 399 -7.51 -38.87 -5.96
C GLY A 399 -9.00 -39.11 -5.74
N THR A 400 -9.43 -39.65 -4.60
CA THR A 400 -10.87 -39.92 -4.34
C THR A 400 -11.60 -38.72 -3.70
N ALA A 401 -10.87 -37.79 -3.08
CA ALA A 401 -11.43 -36.64 -2.38
C ALA A 401 -10.61 -35.36 -2.59
N LEU A 402 -11.23 -34.23 -2.28
CA LEU A 402 -10.55 -32.94 -2.09
C LEU A 402 -10.62 -32.50 -0.64
N VAL A 403 -9.58 -31.80 -0.18
CA VAL A 403 -9.71 -30.81 0.91
C VAL A 403 -9.83 -29.41 0.31
N HIS A 404 -10.55 -28.52 0.97
CA HIS A 404 -10.65 -27.10 0.64
C HIS A 404 -10.90 -26.27 1.91
N ALA A 405 -10.74 -24.95 1.82
CA ALA A 405 -11.21 -24.01 2.83
C ALA A 405 -12.65 -23.56 2.49
N SER A 406 -13.53 -23.39 3.49
CA SER A 406 -14.88 -22.86 3.32
C SER A 406 -15.38 -22.12 4.56
N ASP A 407 -16.00 -20.95 4.35
CA ASP A 407 -16.59 -20.11 5.41
C ASP A 407 -18.01 -20.55 5.85
N ARG A 408 -18.51 -21.66 5.32
CA ARG A 408 -19.78 -22.33 5.68
C ARG A 408 -20.02 -22.47 7.20
N SER A 409 -18.96 -22.59 8.00
CA SER A 409 -19.03 -22.67 9.47
C SER A 409 -19.05 -21.31 10.18
N GLY A 410 -19.37 -20.23 9.49
CA GLY A 410 -19.18 -18.87 9.97
C GLY A 410 -17.78 -18.38 9.61
N THR A 411 -16.71 -19.00 10.11
CA THR A 411 -15.32 -18.67 9.69
C THR A 411 -14.75 -19.77 8.80
N ALA A 412 -13.74 -19.42 8.00
CA ALA A 412 -13.08 -20.35 7.07
C ALA A 412 -12.43 -21.52 7.83
N ALA A 413 -12.94 -22.73 7.59
CA ALA A 413 -12.43 -23.97 8.14
C ALA A 413 -12.04 -24.93 7.01
N LEU A 414 -11.32 -26.01 7.34
CA LEU A 414 -10.97 -27.06 6.39
C LEU A 414 -12.12 -28.06 6.25
N TRP A 415 -12.46 -28.42 5.01
CA TRP A 415 -13.53 -29.37 4.68
C TRP A 415 -13.04 -30.42 3.68
N ARG A 416 -13.37 -31.70 3.93
CA ARG A 416 -13.22 -32.79 2.95
C ARG A 416 -14.49 -32.94 2.14
N ARG A 417 -14.33 -33.13 0.83
CA ARG A 417 -15.39 -33.46 -0.12
C ARG A 417 -15.00 -34.72 -0.88
N ASP A 418 -15.77 -35.79 -0.72
CA ASP A 418 -15.57 -37.02 -1.51
C ASP A 418 -16.16 -36.85 -2.91
N LEU A 419 -15.51 -37.45 -3.92
CA LEU A 419 -15.97 -37.37 -5.31
C LEU A 419 -17.02 -38.44 -5.65
N THR A 420 -17.19 -39.45 -4.81
CA THR A 420 -18.25 -40.46 -4.96
C THR A 420 -19.63 -39.96 -4.49
N GLY A 421 -19.67 -38.87 -3.73
CA GLY A 421 -20.89 -38.23 -3.22
C GLY A 421 -20.90 -38.05 -1.70
N GLY A 422 -22.10 -37.89 -1.12
CA GLY A 422 -22.30 -37.65 0.32
C GLY A 422 -22.23 -36.18 0.71
N GLU A 423 -22.23 -35.90 2.03
CA GLU A 423 -22.11 -34.54 2.58
C GLU A 423 -20.64 -34.14 2.82
N PRO A 424 -20.27 -32.84 2.74
CA PRO A 424 -18.92 -32.39 3.08
C PRO A 424 -18.63 -32.59 4.57
N VAL A 425 -17.44 -33.10 4.89
CA VAL A 425 -17.01 -33.36 6.27
C VAL A 425 -16.11 -32.23 6.75
N ARG A 426 -16.50 -31.53 7.81
CA ARG A 426 -15.67 -30.50 8.45
C ARG A 426 -14.48 -31.17 9.17
N LEU A 427 -13.26 -30.77 8.83
CA LEU A 427 -12.02 -31.31 9.40
C LEU A 427 -11.49 -30.47 10.58
N THR A 428 -11.62 -29.15 10.52
CA THR A 428 -11.17 -28.24 11.61
C THR A 428 -12.33 -27.49 12.24
N SER A 429 -12.29 -27.33 13.57
CA SER A 429 -13.23 -26.52 14.34
C SER A 429 -12.49 -25.64 15.36
N LEU A 430 -11.43 -25.00 14.89
CA LEU A 430 -10.53 -24.17 15.69
C LEU A 430 -10.97 -22.69 15.65
N PRO A 431 -10.51 -21.87 16.61
CA PRO A 431 -10.50 -20.41 16.46
C PRO A 431 -9.72 -19.97 15.22
N GLY A 432 -9.96 -18.74 14.75
CA GLY A 432 -9.29 -18.20 13.56
C GLY A 432 -9.88 -18.72 12.24
N ALA A 433 -9.12 -18.51 11.17
CA ALA A 433 -9.32 -19.13 9.86
C ALA A 433 -8.32 -20.27 9.66
N GLN A 434 -8.67 -21.25 8.82
CA GLN A 434 -7.75 -22.28 8.36
C GLN A 434 -7.77 -22.32 6.83
N LEU A 435 -6.62 -22.08 6.21
CA LEU A 435 -6.47 -21.68 4.81
C LEU A 435 -5.40 -22.49 4.07
N THR A 436 -5.48 -22.51 2.74
CA THR A 436 -4.46 -23.09 1.86
C THR A 436 -4.03 -24.53 2.21
N PRO A 437 -4.98 -25.47 2.46
CA PRO A 437 -4.67 -26.82 2.89
C PRO A 437 -3.85 -27.60 1.84
N ARG A 438 -3.02 -28.53 2.32
CA ARG A 438 -2.18 -29.44 1.52
C ARG A 438 -2.04 -30.82 2.16
N TRP A 439 -2.47 -31.88 1.46
CA TRP A 439 -2.33 -33.27 1.93
C TRP A 439 -0.87 -33.71 1.98
N SER A 440 -0.51 -34.46 3.03
CA SER A 440 0.77 -35.15 3.11
C SER A 440 0.86 -36.31 2.11
N PRO A 441 2.07 -36.78 1.74
CA PRO A 441 2.18 -37.79 0.68
C PRO A 441 1.66 -39.18 1.01
N ASP A 442 1.67 -39.55 2.28
CA ASP A 442 1.05 -40.75 2.86
C ASP A 442 -0.47 -40.59 3.08
N GLY A 443 -0.96 -39.35 3.01
CA GLY A 443 -2.33 -38.96 3.25
C GLY A 443 -2.85 -39.12 4.67
N THR A 444 -1.96 -39.11 5.67
CA THR A 444 -2.38 -39.12 7.08
C THR A 444 -2.55 -37.72 7.66
N LYS A 445 -2.06 -36.66 6.98
CA LYS A 445 -1.96 -35.29 7.51
C LYS A 445 -2.37 -34.23 6.50
N ILE A 446 -2.68 -33.04 7.00
CA ILE A 446 -2.90 -31.83 6.19
C ILE A 446 -2.12 -30.66 6.78
N ALA A 447 -1.27 -30.02 5.99
CA ALA A 447 -0.62 -28.76 6.32
C ALA A 447 -1.51 -27.58 5.90
N TYR A 448 -1.56 -26.50 6.69
CA TYR A 448 -2.36 -25.31 6.38
C TYR A 448 -1.75 -24.04 7.01
N GLN A 449 -2.20 -22.87 6.55
CA GLN A 449 -1.89 -21.56 7.16
C GLN A 449 -3.11 -21.05 7.95
N ASP A 450 -2.90 -20.32 9.05
CA ASP A 450 -3.97 -19.56 9.72
C ASP A 450 -4.13 -18.12 9.16
N GLU A 451 -5.04 -17.32 9.72
CA GLU A 451 -5.29 -15.94 9.28
C GLU A 451 -4.10 -14.98 9.47
N ASN A 452 -3.14 -15.34 10.33
CA ASN A 452 -1.97 -14.54 10.66
C ASN A 452 -0.74 -14.97 9.85
N GLY A 453 -0.75 -16.18 9.29
CA GLY A 453 0.36 -16.77 8.56
C GLY A 453 1.28 -17.65 9.40
N ALA A 454 0.78 -18.27 10.47
CA ALA A 454 1.47 -19.42 11.05
C ALA A 454 1.09 -20.72 10.33
N THR A 455 2.06 -21.62 10.18
CA THR A 455 1.86 -22.92 9.53
C THR A 455 1.60 -24.02 10.55
N TRP A 456 0.58 -24.82 10.27
CA TRP A 456 0.04 -25.87 11.13
C TRP A 456 -0.03 -27.19 10.38
N VAL A 457 -0.01 -28.30 11.14
CA VAL A 457 -0.27 -29.66 10.63
C VAL A 457 -1.41 -30.29 11.44
N LEU A 458 -2.41 -30.82 10.74
CA LEU A 458 -3.53 -31.61 11.25
C LEU A 458 -3.27 -33.10 10.98
N GLU A 459 -3.35 -33.94 12.02
CA GLU A 459 -3.33 -35.41 11.95
C GLU A 459 -4.76 -35.94 11.77
N LEU A 460 -5.10 -36.48 10.60
CA LEU A 460 -6.49 -36.83 10.24
C LEU A 460 -7.11 -37.92 11.12
N ALA A 461 -6.33 -38.91 11.55
CA ALA A 461 -6.82 -40.03 12.34
C ALA A 461 -7.17 -39.66 13.79
N SER A 462 -6.60 -38.58 14.33
CA SER A 462 -6.77 -38.18 15.74
C SER A 462 -7.43 -36.80 15.91
N GLY A 463 -7.48 -35.98 14.86
CA GLY A 463 -7.88 -34.58 14.94
C GLY A 463 -6.84 -33.68 15.63
N ALA A 464 -5.67 -34.21 16.00
CA ALA A 464 -4.63 -33.43 16.66
C ALA A 464 -4.02 -32.39 15.71
N VAL A 465 -3.82 -31.18 16.20
CA VAL A 465 -3.17 -30.09 15.47
C VAL A 465 -1.89 -29.63 16.16
N ARG A 466 -0.89 -29.29 15.35
CA ARG A 466 0.46 -28.93 15.81
C ARG A 466 0.96 -27.72 15.03
N GLN A 467 1.44 -26.71 15.74
CA GLN A 467 2.11 -25.57 15.10
C GLN A 467 3.53 -25.97 14.71
N VAL A 468 3.87 -25.78 13.43
CA VAL A 468 5.16 -26.20 12.86
C VAL A 468 6.02 -25.02 12.43
N LEU A 469 5.41 -23.89 12.08
CA LEU A 469 6.09 -22.60 11.95
C LEU A 469 5.39 -21.55 12.83
N PRO A 470 6.14 -20.59 13.42
CA PRO A 470 5.55 -19.43 14.06
C PRO A 470 4.77 -18.58 13.05
N VAL A 471 4.08 -17.55 13.53
CA VAL A 471 3.49 -16.54 12.64
C VAL A 471 4.60 -15.90 11.80
N ILE A 472 4.44 -15.92 10.49
CA ILE A 472 5.32 -15.30 9.50
C ILE A 472 4.50 -14.29 8.69
N PHE A 473 5.11 -13.17 8.28
CA PHE A 473 4.44 -12.16 7.47
C PHE A 473 4.09 -12.68 6.06
N GLN A 474 2.82 -13.07 5.88
CA GLN A 474 2.23 -13.50 4.61
C GLN A 474 3.09 -14.54 3.84
N PRO A 475 3.26 -15.76 4.40
CA PRO A 475 4.02 -16.82 3.75
C PRO A 475 3.27 -17.40 2.54
N GLY A 476 4.01 -18.12 1.71
CA GLY A 476 3.47 -18.96 0.67
C GLY A 476 2.75 -20.19 1.21
N ARG A 477 2.11 -20.92 0.30
CA ARG A 477 1.46 -22.20 0.61
C ARG A 477 2.51 -23.24 1.02
N PRO A 478 2.21 -24.12 1.97
CA PRO A 478 3.10 -25.22 2.31
C PRO A 478 3.29 -26.18 1.12
N THR A 479 4.43 -26.84 1.07
CA THR A 479 4.68 -28.01 0.21
C THR A 479 5.44 -29.06 1.00
N TRP A 480 5.12 -30.33 0.81
CA TRP A 480 5.70 -31.46 1.55
C TRP A 480 6.90 -32.06 0.83
N SER A 481 7.92 -32.48 1.57
CA SER A 481 8.89 -33.47 1.04
C SER A 481 8.17 -34.79 0.74
N PRO A 482 8.64 -35.63 -0.21
CA PRO A 482 7.94 -36.87 -0.59
C PRO A 482 7.76 -37.90 0.53
N ASP A 483 8.65 -37.89 1.53
CA ASP A 483 8.59 -38.72 2.73
C ASP A 483 7.67 -38.15 3.83
N GLY A 484 7.21 -36.91 3.67
CA GLY A 484 6.41 -36.19 4.67
C GLY A 484 7.19 -35.74 5.91
N ALA A 485 8.53 -35.78 5.91
CA ALA A 485 9.37 -35.37 7.04
C ALA A 485 9.61 -33.85 7.12
N HIS A 486 9.50 -33.13 5.99
CA HIS A 486 9.74 -31.70 5.89
C HIS A 486 8.56 -30.96 5.24
N LEU A 487 8.43 -29.67 5.58
CA LEU A 487 7.60 -28.70 4.86
C LEU A 487 8.46 -27.54 4.36
N ALA A 488 8.13 -26.98 3.20
CA ALA A 488 8.67 -25.72 2.71
C ALA A 488 7.56 -24.70 2.42
N VAL A 489 7.86 -23.41 2.60
CA VAL A 489 7.01 -22.26 2.25
C VAL A 489 7.86 -21.16 1.61
N ALA A 490 7.26 -20.26 0.84
CA ALA A 490 7.91 -19.00 0.47
C ALA A 490 7.82 -18.00 1.65
N ALA A 491 8.91 -17.33 2.01
CA ALA A 491 8.96 -16.37 3.12
C ALA A 491 9.74 -15.11 2.74
N ASN A 492 9.33 -13.94 3.25
CA ASN A 492 10.07 -12.70 3.06
C ASN A 492 11.36 -12.71 3.91
N GLN A 493 12.51 -12.44 3.29
CA GLN A 493 13.80 -12.27 3.96
C GLN A 493 14.38 -10.88 3.68
N PRO A 494 14.16 -9.91 4.58
CA PRO A 494 14.80 -8.60 4.55
C PRO A 494 16.33 -8.70 4.62
N TYR A 495 17.03 -7.75 4.00
CA TYR A 495 18.50 -7.67 4.07
C TYR A 495 19.01 -6.98 5.34
N SER A 496 18.14 -6.20 5.99
CA SER A 496 18.42 -5.48 7.23
C SER A 496 17.12 -5.20 7.97
N ARG A 497 17.21 -4.83 9.25
CA ARG A 497 16.05 -4.40 10.05
C ARG A 497 15.53 -3.03 9.62
N ARG A 498 16.39 -2.20 9.02
CA ARG A 498 16.05 -0.86 8.50
C ARG A 498 15.11 -0.89 7.29
N ASN A 499 15.13 -1.97 6.50
CA ASN A 499 14.34 -2.10 5.28
C ASN A 499 13.57 -3.43 5.23
N ARG A 500 12.24 -3.37 5.39
CA ARG A 500 11.34 -4.53 5.38
C ARG A 500 11.25 -5.28 4.04
N ALA A 501 11.64 -4.67 2.92
CA ALA A 501 11.58 -5.31 1.61
C ALA A 501 12.77 -6.26 1.41
N GLY A 502 12.47 -7.50 1.01
CA GLY A 502 13.43 -8.60 0.97
C GLY A 502 13.24 -9.48 -0.25
N LEU A 503 13.92 -10.63 -0.28
CA LEU A 503 13.63 -11.67 -1.25
C LEU A 503 12.52 -12.58 -0.71
N SER A 504 11.64 -13.07 -1.58
CA SER A 504 10.81 -14.23 -1.25
C SER A 504 11.65 -15.50 -1.44
N GLU A 505 12.19 -16.00 -0.33
CA GLU A 505 13.07 -17.17 -0.24
C GLU A 505 12.29 -18.45 0.11
N VAL A 506 12.95 -19.62 -0.01
CA VAL A 506 12.42 -20.88 0.50
C VAL A 506 12.78 -21.04 1.97
N LEU A 507 11.77 -21.12 2.83
CA LEU A 507 11.91 -21.51 4.24
C LEU A 507 11.44 -22.96 4.40
N THR A 508 12.36 -23.85 4.76
CA THR A 508 12.08 -25.26 5.08
C THR A 508 12.05 -25.48 6.60
N VAL A 509 11.19 -26.39 7.06
CA VAL A 509 11.13 -26.88 8.44
C VAL A 509 11.15 -28.42 8.50
N ASP A 510 11.93 -28.95 9.44
CA ASP A 510 11.94 -30.36 9.82
C ASP A 510 10.83 -30.65 10.86
N LEU A 511 9.97 -31.63 10.57
CA LEU A 511 8.78 -31.90 11.37
C LEU A 511 9.02 -32.78 12.61
N ALA A 512 10.22 -33.32 12.81
CA ALA A 512 10.60 -34.08 14.00
C ALA A 512 11.26 -33.17 15.05
N THR A 513 12.12 -32.25 14.60
CA THR A 513 12.98 -31.40 15.43
C THR A 513 12.50 -29.96 15.54
N GLY A 514 11.71 -29.46 14.57
CA GLY A 514 11.36 -28.04 14.45
C GLY A 514 12.51 -27.17 13.93
N ALA A 515 13.61 -27.76 13.44
CA ALA A 515 14.72 -27.01 12.85
C ALA A 515 14.28 -26.34 11.53
N THR A 516 14.72 -25.10 11.29
CA THR A 516 14.33 -24.30 10.11
C THR A 516 15.54 -23.81 9.32
N ARG A 517 15.41 -23.70 8.00
CA ARG A 517 16.46 -23.16 7.10
C ARG A 517 15.83 -22.25 6.03
N SER A 518 16.29 -21.01 5.90
CA SER A 518 15.99 -20.14 4.76
C SER A 518 17.11 -20.19 3.73
N GLN A 519 16.77 -20.11 2.45
CA GLN A 519 17.73 -20.06 1.35
C GLN A 519 17.12 -19.37 0.11
N PRO A 520 17.86 -18.52 -0.60
CA PRO A 520 17.41 -17.91 -1.85
C PRO A 520 17.40 -18.94 -2.99
N VAL A 521 16.49 -18.75 -3.95
CA VAL A 521 16.40 -19.61 -5.15
C VAL A 521 17.47 -19.28 -6.21
N ALA A 522 17.96 -18.04 -6.20
CA ALA A 522 19.12 -17.55 -6.97
C ALA A 522 19.68 -16.29 -6.29
N ALA A 523 20.94 -15.96 -6.58
CA ALA A 523 21.58 -14.74 -6.07
C ALA A 523 20.76 -13.50 -6.47
N HIS A 524 20.36 -12.70 -5.47
CA HIS A 524 19.60 -11.45 -5.65
C HIS A 524 18.35 -11.60 -6.53
N ARG A 525 17.64 -12.74 -6.40
CA ARG A 525 16.36 -13.02 -7.07
C ARG A 525 15.32 -13.57 -6.09
N SER A 526 14.08 -13.18 -6.33
CA SER A 526 12.92 -13.53 -5.51
C SER A 526 11.99 -14.47 -6.28
N ILE A 527 11.35 -15.40 -5.56
CA ILE A 527 10.11 -16.03 -6.04
C ILE A 527 9.09 -14.91 -6.31
N ALA A 528 8.31 -15.02 -7.38
CA ALA A 528 7.52 -13.92 -7.93
C ALA A 528 6.44 -13.40 -6.95
N THR A 529 5.41 -14.18 -6.66
CA THR A 529 4.46 -13.89 -5.57
C THR A 529 4.59 -14.96 -4.47
N ARG A 530 4.19 -14.62 -3.23
CA ARG A 530 4.01 -15.62 -2.17
C ARG A 530 2.57 -16.14 -2.12
N GLY A 531 1.91 -16.19 -3.28
CA GLY A 531 0.56 -16.74 -3.46
C GLY A 531 0.61 -18.22 -3.84
N ASP A 532 0.47 -18.47 -5.14
CA ASP A 532 0.42 -19.82 -5.72
C ASP A 532 1.67 -20.15 -6.60
N ASP A 533 2.72 -19.30 -6.53
CA ASP A 533 3.90 -19.33 -7.41
C ASP A 533 5.08 -20.19 -6.87
N GLY A 534 4.82 -20.99 -5.85
CA GLY A 534 5.79 -21.92 -5.24
C GLY A 534 6.41 -21.44 -3.92
N PRO A 535 7.42 -22.16 -3.40
CA PRO A 535 7.99 -23.38 -3.97
C PRO A 535 7.00 -24.55 -3.97
N VAL A 536 7.13 -25.44 -4.96
CA VAL A 536 6.48 -26.74 -5.03
C VAL A 536 7.56 -27.81 -5.03
N TRP A 537 7.57 -28.72 -4.05
CA TRP A 537 8.48 -29.86 -4.05
C TRP A 537 8.03 -30.85 -5.12
N THR A 538 8.94 -31.31 -5.97
CA THR A 538 8.62 -32.33 -6.97
C THR A 538 8.35 -33.69 -6.31
N PRO A 539 7.42 -34.51 -6.83
CA PRO A 539 7.13 -35.83 -6.24
C PRO A 539 8.31 -36.81 -6.22
N ASP A 540 9.33 -36.60 -7.06
CA ASP A 540 10.57 -37.39 -7.04
C ASP A 540 11.58 -36.94 -5.95
N GLY A 541 11.28 -35.85 -5.24
CA GLY A 541 12.09 -35.27 -4.16
C GLY A 541 13.28 -34.43 -4.61
N LYS A 542 13.57 -34.36 -5.92
CA LYS A 542 14.84 -33.85 -6.43
C LYS A 542 14.88 -32.36 -6.72
N HIS A 543 13.73 -31.67 -6.76
CA HIS A 543 13.67 -30.24 -7.09
C HIS A 543 12.61 -29.48 -6.29
N PHE A 544 12.84 -28.18 -6.14
CA PHE A 544 11.74 -27.21 -6.01
C PHE A 544 11.41 -26.62 -7.38
N VAL A 545 10.13 -26.35 -7.62
CA VAL A 545 9.62 -25.58 -8.77
C VAL A 545 8.99 -24.28 -8.27
N PHE A 546 9.29 -23.17 -8.92
CA PHE A 546 8.85 -21.83 -8.50
C PHE A 546 8.78 -20.87 -9.70
N VAL A 547 8.06 -19.76 -9.56
CA VAL A 547 8.08 -18.67 -10.54
C VAL A 547 9.16 -17.67 -10.18
N MET A 548 10.01 -17.33 -11.14
CA MET A 548 11.02 -16.27 -11.03
C MET A 548 11.11 -15.55 -12.38
N GLU A 549 11.26 -14.23 -12.35
CA GLU A 549 11.19 -13.38 -13.56
C GLU A 549 9.91 -13.67 -14.41
N SER A 550 8.82 -14.04 -13.72
CA SER A 550 7.49 -14.34 -14.28
C SER A 550 7.41 -15.52 -15.26
N THR A 551 8.38 -16.43 -15.15
CA THR A 551 8.43 -17.75 -15.80
C THR A 551 8.66 -18.84 -14.75
N ALA A 552 8.29 -20.10 -15.01
CA ALA A 552 8.65 -21.21 -14.12
C ALA A 552 10.11 -21.65 -14.28
N TRP A 553 10.72 -21.95 -13.13
CA TRP A 553 12.06 -22.50 -12.96
C TRP A 553 12.01 -23.72 -12.04
N ARG A 554 13.02 -24.60 -12.13
CA ARG A 554 13.33 -25.62 -11.12
C ARG A 554 14.71 -25.38 -10.53
N VAL A 555 14.94 -25.83 -9.29
CA VAL A 555 16.28 -25.87 -8.67
C VAL A 555 16.48 -27.23 -8.01
N PRO A 556 17.64 -27.90 -8.16
CA PRO A 556 17.87 -29.20 -7.55
C PRO A 556 18.01 -29.10 -6.02
N VAL A 557 17.49 -30.10 -5.32
CA VAL A 557 17.54 -30.21 -3.85
C VAL A 557 17.88 -31.60 -3.36
N ASP A 558 18.36 -31.68 -2.12
CA ASP A 558 18.47 -32.93 -1.36
C ASP A 558 17.13 -33.28 -0.65
N PRO A 559 17.01 -34.46 0.01
CA PRO A 559 15.79 -34.85 0.73
C PRO A 559 15.37 -33.90 1.87
N THR A 560 16.31 -33.13 2.44
CA THR A 560 16.01 -32.10 3.45
C THR A 560 15.55 -30.79 2.81
N GLY A 561 15.51 -30.71 1.47
CA GLY A 561 15.20 -29.51 0.71
C GLY A 561 16.34 -28.50 0.71
N GLN A 562 17.60 -28.91 0.87
CA GLN A 562 18.75 -28.02 0.70
C GLN A 562 19.00 -27.82 -0.79
N ILE A 563 19.13 -26.59 -1.26
CA ILE A 563 19.50 -26.31 -2.66
C ILE A 563 20.95 -26.79 -2.92
N THR A 564 21.12 -27.62 -3.95
CA THR A 564 22.40 -28.27 -4.28
C THR A 564 23.03 -27.82 -5.60
N GLY A 565 22.39 -26.90 -6.33
CA GLY A 565 22.84 -26.42 -7.63
C GLY A 565 22.10 -25.17 -8.12
N ALA A 566 22.43 -24.73 -9.33
CA ALA A 566 21.80 -23.56 -9.96
C ALA A 566 20.37 -23.86 -10.45
N PRO A 567 19.48 -22.84 -10.53
CA PRO A 567 18.15 -23.02 -11.09
C PRO A 567 18.16 -23.06 -12.63
N GLU A 568 17.20 -23.79 -13.19
CA GLU A 568 17.00 -23.98 -14.63
C GLU A 568 15.61 -23.51 -15.05
N GLN A 569 15.51 -22.74 -16.13
CA GLN A 569 14.24 -22.23 -16.64
C GLN A 569 13.46 -23.32 -17.39
N ILE A 570 12.17 -23.45 -17.12
CA ILE A 570 11.27 -24.46 -17.72
C ILE A 570 10.43 -23.86 -18.86
N THR A 571 10.09 -22.56 -18.76
CA THR A 571 9.10 -21.88 -19.60
C THR A 571 9.57 -20.50 -20.02
N THR A 572 9.02 -19.97 -21.13
CA THR A 572 9.33 -18.62 -21.66
C THR A 572 8.10 -17.73 -21.81
N GLU A 573 6.94 -18.21 -21.35
CA GLU A 573 5.67 -17.47 -21.30
C GLU A 573 5.28 -17.14 -19.85
N VAL A 574 4.33 -16.21 -19.68
CA VAL A 574 3.74 -15.88 -18.36
C VAL A 574 3.37 -17.17 -17.63
N THR A 575 3.87 -17.33 -16.42
CA THR A 575 3.66 -18.55 -15.65
C THR A 575 3.38 -18.23 -14.19
N ASP A 576 2.26 -18.77 -13.68
CA ASP A 576 1.80 -18.61 -12.29
C ASP A 576 1.06 -19.87 -11.83
N SER A 577 0.76 -19.96 -10.53
CA SER A 577 -0.14 -21.00 -9.97
C SER A 577 0.29 -22.44 -10.29
N LEU A 578 1.39 -22.86 -9.69
CA LEU A 578 2.11 -24.09 -10.05
C LEU A 578 1.50 -25.34 -9.40
N SER A 579 1.42 -26.43 -10.17
CA SER A 579 1.06 -27.77 -9.69
C SER A 579 1.79 -28.85 -10.49
N VAL A 580 2.22 -29.94 -9.84
CA VAL A 580 3.09 -30.96 -10.46
C VAL A 580 2.52 -32.36 -10.25
N ASP A 581 2.45 -33.16 -11.32
CA ASP A 581 2.01 -34.57 -11.27
C ASP A 581 3.18 -35.54 -11.00
N THR A 582 2.88 -36.80 -10.68
CA THR A 582 3.92 -37.83 -10.43
C THR A 582 4.64 -38.29 -11.70
N ASN A 583 4.19 -37.85 -12.88
CA ASN A 583 4.83 -38.12 -14.18
C ASN A 583 5.86 -37.04 -14.55
N GLY A 584 6.11 -36.06 -13.66
CA GLY A 584 7.04 -34.97 -13.90
C GLY A 584 6.50 -33.93 -14.89
N ARG A 585 5.19 -33.71 -14.92
CA ARG A 585 4.55 -32.62 -15.67
C ARG A 585 4.21 -31.46 -14.75
N LEU A 586 4.62 -30.27 -15.14
CA LEU A 586 4.14 -29.01 -14.58
C LEU A 586 2.81 -28.63 -15.22
N PHE A 587 1.88 -28.18 -14.40
CA PHE A 587 0.65 -27.48 -14.76
C PHE A 587 0.71 -26.07 -14.17
N TYR A 588 0.28 -25.08 -14.94
CA TYR A 588 0.38 -23.66 -14.56
C TYR A 588 -0.62 -22.80 -15.34
N LEU A 589 -0.86 -21.58 -14.87
CA LEU A 589 -1.63 -20.58 -15.59
C LEU A 589 -0.72 -19.65 -16.39
N SER A 590 -1.09 -19.40 -17.63
CA SER A 590 -0.54 -18.37 -18.51
C SER A 590 -1.69 -17.50 -18.99
N ASN A 591 -1.75 -16.25 -18.52
CA ASN A 591 -2.65 -15.23 -19.07
C ASN A 591 -4.15 -15.64 -19.11
N GLY A 592 -4.58 -16.41 -18.12
CA GLY A 592 -5.96 -16.92 -17.99
C GLY A 592 -6.21 -18.27 -18.67
N THR A 593 -5.15 -18.92 -19.18
CA THR A 593 -5.19 -20.24 -19.84
C THR A 593 -4.44 -21.25 -19.00
N LEU A 594 -5.00 -22.43 -18.78
CA LEU A 594 -4.29 -23.56 -18.16
C LEU A 594 -3.32 -24.19 -19.17
N ARG A 595 -2.06 -24.37 -18.77
CA ARG A 595 -0.96 -24.87 -19.59
C ARG A 595 -0.30 -26.07 -18.92
N THR A 596 0.39 -26.90 -19.69
CA THR A 596 1.19 -28.01 -19.18
C THR A 596 2.46 -28.25 -20.00
N VAL A 597 3.57 -28.54 -19.32
CA VAL A 597 4.91 -28.79 -19.88
C VAL A 597 5.63 -29.85 -19.04
N PRO A 598 6.54 -30.68 -19.60
CA PRO A 598 7.44 -31.48 -18.78
C PRO A 598 8.33 -30.61 -17.88
N LEU A 599 8.73 -31.12 -16.71
CA LEU A 599 9.70 -30.42 -15.84
C LEU A 599 11.09 -30.24 -16.47
N THR A 600 11.39 -30.97 -17.55
CA THR A 600 12.59 -30.79 -18.38
C THR A 600 12.43 -29.69 -19.45
N GLY A 601 11.33 -28.93 -19.42
CA GLY A 601 10.99 -27.93 -20.43
C GLY A 601 10.45 -28.53 -21.73
N GLY A 602 10.50 -27.73 -22.79
CA GLY A 602 9.93 -28.04 -24.12
C GLY A 602 8.65 -27.26 -24.42
N THR A 603 7.99 -27.55 -25.54
CA THR A 603 6.81 -26.80 -26.01
C THR A 603 5.59 -27.01 -25.09
N PRO A 604 5.07 -25.96 -24.41
CA PRO A 604 3.93 -26.12 -23.53
C PRO A 604 2.61 -26.27 -24.30
N ARG A 605 1.72 -27.11 -23.77
CA ARG A 605 0.40 -27.41 -24.35
C ARG A 605 -0.71 -26.72 -23.57
N THR A 606 -1.76 -26.28 -24.25
CA THR A 606 -2.97 -25.80 -23.58
C THR A 606 -3.76 -26.99 -23.05
N VAL A 607 -4.25 -26.88 -21.83
CA VAL A 607 -5.31 -27.72 -21.27
C VAL A 607 -6.60 -26.91 -21.40
N PRO A 608 -7.55 -27.28 -22.28
CA PRO A 608 -8.80 -26.54 -22.42
C PRO A 608 -9.58 -26.50 -21.10
N VAL A 609 -10.11 -25.32 -20.76
CA VAL A 609 -11.06 -25.12 -19.65
C VAL A 609 -12.29 -24.42 -20.24
N PRO A 610 -13.27 -25.17 -20.80
CA PRO A 610 -14.42 -24.60 -21.53
C PRO A 610 -15.49 -24.05 -20.58
N LEU A 611 -15.10 -23.10 -19.71
CA LEU A 611 -15.95 -22.44 -18.73
C LEU A 611 -16.33 -21.03 -19.21
N THR A 612 -17.63 -20.74 -19.29
CA THR A 612 -18.13 -19.41 -19.66
C THR A 612 -19.13 -18.89 -18.63
N TYR A 613 -19.22 -17.57 -18.52
CA TYR A 613 -20.20 -16.87 -17.70
C TYR A 613 -20.95 -15.80 -18.50
N ARG A 614 -22.06 -15.31 -17.95
CA ARG A 614 -22.87 -14.20 -18.47
C ARG A 614 -23.34 -13.34 -17.32
N ARG A 615 -23.57 -12.04 -17.55
CA ARG A 615 -24.31 -11.19 -16.60
C ARG A 615 -25.77 -11.67 -16.51
N PRO A 616 -26.38 -11.74 -15.31
CA PRO A 616 -27.80 -12.05 -15.17
C PRO A 616 -28.70 -11.06 -15.90
N ALA A 617 -29.85 -11.54 -16.39
CA ALA A 617 -30.85 -10.68 -17.01
C ALA A 617 -31.78 -10.08 -15.95
N THR A 618 -31.49 -8.85 -15.51
CA THR A 618 -32.48 -8.03 -14.78
C THR A 618 -33.53 -7.54 -15.79
N ALA A 619 -34.74 -8.12 -15.71
CA ALA A 619 -35.88 -7.79 -16.58
C ALA A 619 -36.95 -6.92 -15.87
N ARG A 620 -36.86 -6.78 -14.55
CA ARG A 620 -37.84 -6.05 -13.74
C ARG A 620 -37.57 -4.54 -13.78
N THR A 621 -38.63 -3.76 -13.96
CA THR A 621 -38.63 -2.33 -13.60
C THR A 621 -38.99 -2.21 -12.13
N VAL A 622 -38.25 -1.41 -11.36
CA VAL A 622 -38.50 -1.12 -9.95
C VAL A 622 -38.55 0.38 -9.76
N VAL A 623 -39.56 0.88 -9.05
CA VAL A 623 -39.63 2.29 -8.66
C VAL A 623 -39.24 2.41 -7.18
N LEU A 624 -38.22 3.20 -6.89
CA LEU A 624 -37.73 3.47 -5.54
C LEU A 624 -38.16 4.87 -5.15
N ARG A 625 -39.04 5.02 -4.16
CA ARG A 625 -39.53 6.33 -3.71
C ARG A 625 -38.66 6.86 -2.59
N ALA A 626 -37.85 7.88 -2.85
CA ALA A 626 -37.01 8.55 -1.85
C ALA A 626 -37.74 9.77 -1.24
N GLY A 627 -37.45 10.07 0.03
CA GLY A 627 -37.93 11.30 0.70
C GLY A 627 -37.17 12.55 0.25
N ALA A 628 -35.89 12.38 -0.05
CA ALA A 628 -35.02 13.41 -0.63
C ALA A 628 -33.98 12.76 -1.56
N VAL A 629 -33.37 13.55 -2.44
CA VAL A 629 -32.36 13.07 -3.40
C VAL A 629 -31.17 14.02 -3.46
N TRP A 630 -29.95 13.49 -3.26
CA TRP A 630 -28.73 14.09 -3.79
C TRP A 630 -28.38 13.45 -5.13
N ASP A 631 -28.07 14.26 -6.14
CA ASP A 631 -27.75 13.78 -7.49
C ASP A 631 -26.25 13.57 -7.77
N GLY A 632 -25.38 13.93 -6.82
CA GLY A 632 -23.92 13.96 -7.00
C GLY A 632 -23.38 15.29 -7.58
N ARG A 633 -24.26 16.24 -7.93
CA ARG A 633 -23.91 17.53 -8.55
C ARG A 633 -24.34 18.74 -7.72
N ALA A 634 -25.53 18.73 -7.15
CA ALA A 634 -26.07 19.85 -6.38
C ALA A 634 -25.44 19.95 -4.98
N GLU A 635 -25.24 21.16 -4.47
CA GLU A 635 -24.82 21.41 -3.08
C GLU A 635 -25.97 21.26 -2.06
N GLN A 636 -27.20 21.01 -2.53
CA GLN A 636 -28.40 20.88 -1.70
C GLN A 636 -29.24 19.68 -2.15
N LEU A 637 -29.98 19.08 -1.21
CA LEU A 637 -30.93 18.01 -1.50
C LEU A 637 -32.11 18.52 -2.34
N ARG A 638 -32.56 17.69 -3.28
CA ARG A 638 -33.85 17.82 -3.95
C ARG A 638 -34.93 17.11 -3.13
N GLY A 639 -36.17 17.55 -3.27
CA GLY A 639 -37.33 16.94 -2.60
C GLY A 639 -37.67 15.52 -3.10
N ALA A 640 -38.73 14.94 -2.53
CA ALA A 640 -39.13 13.55 -2.76
C ALA A 640 -39.28 13.17 -4.24
N ALA A 641 -38.73 12.02 -4.61
CA ALA A 641 -38.66 11.55 -5.99
C ALA A 641 -38.93 10.05 -6.13
N ASP A 642 -39.54 9.68 -7.25
CA ASP A 642 -39.59 8.30 -7.74
C ASP A 642 -38.39 8.06 -8.67
N ILE A 643 -37.45 7.20 -8.26
CA ILE A 643 -36.30 6.75 -9.05
C ILE A 643 -36.71 5.46 -9.77
N VAL A 644 -36.81 5.52 -11.09
CA VAL A 644 -37.22 4.38 -11.92
C VAL A 644 -35.98 3.63 -12.39
N VAL A 645 -35.76 2.43 -11.88
CA VAL A 645 -34.68 1.53 -12.29
C VAL A 645 -35.24 0.51 -13.29
N LYS A 646 -34.58 0.36 -14.44
CA LYS A 646 -34.93 -0.64 -15.46
C LYS A 646 -33.70 -1.46 -15.82
N GLY A 647 -33.72 -2.74 -15.46
CA GLY A 647 -32.54 -3.59 -15.60
C GLY A 647 -31.45 -3.15 -14.63
N ASP A 648 -30.30 -2.73 -15.16
CA ASP A 648 -29.13 -2.26 -14.41
C ASP A 648 -28.93 -0.73 -14.46
N ARG A 649 -29.84 0.03 -15.08
CA ARG A 649 -29.74 1.50 -15.24
C ARG A 649 -30.94 2.26 -14.66
N ILE A 650 -30.69 3.51 -14.31
CA ILE A 650 -31.70 4.51 -13.96
C ILE A 650 -32.38 4.96 -15.25
N ALA A 651 -33.65 4.62 -15.42
CA ALA A 651 -34.45 5.03 -16.58
C ALA A 651 -34.99 6.46 -16.44
N ALA A 652 -35.35 6.87 -15.22
CA ALA A 652 -35.82 8.22 -14.92
C ALA A 652 -35.67 8.56 -13.43
N VAL A 653 -35.55 9.86 -13.15
CA VAL A 653 -35.74 10.46 -11.81
C VAL A 653 -36.82 11.51 -11.96
N ARG A 654 -37.95 11.35 -11.27
CA ARG A 654 -39.13 12.22 -11.40
C ARG A 654 -39.71 12.56 -10.03
N PRO A 655 -40.50 13.64 -9.87
CA PRO A 655 -41.21 13.93 -8.61
C PRO A 655 -42.03 12.72 -8.13
N ALA A 656 -42.05 12.50 -6.81
CA ALA A 656 -42.72 11.35 -6.21
C ALA A 656 -44.23 11.32 -6.54
N GLY A 657 -44.76 10.13 -6.79
CA GLY A 657 -46.21 9.91 -6.98
C GLY A 657 -46.70 10.10 -8.43
N GLN A 658 -45.83 10.41 -9.38
CA GLN A 658 -46.21 10.57 -10.80
C GLN A 658 -46.41 9.24 -11.55
N GLY A 659 -46.04 8.10 -10.96
CA GLY A 659 -46.24 6.76 -11.53
C GLY A 659 -47.66 6.22 -11.35
N ARG A 660 -48.26 5.69 -12.42
CA ARG A 660 -49.54 4.95 -12.36
C ARG A 660 -49.31 3.47 -12.64
N GLY A 661 -49.70 2.60 -11.71
CA GLY A 661 -49.57 1.14 -11.84
C GLY A 661 -48.17 0.58 -11.52
N ASP A 662 -47.22 1.43 -11.13
CA ASP A 662 -45.87 1.01 -10.77
C ASP A 662 -45.84 0.24 -9.43
N THR A 663 -45.04 -0.83 -9.36
CA THR A 663 -44.67 -1.43 -8.07
C THR A 663 -43.59 -0.58 -7.42
N VAL A 664 -43.95 0.13 -6.34
CA VAL A 664 -43.06 1.04 -5.61
C VAL A 664 -42.47 0.34 -4.39
N VAL A 665 -41.16 0.43 -4.22
CA VAL A 665 -40.48 0.20 -2.94
C VAL A 665 -40.48 1.54 -2.21
N ASP A 666 -41.19 1.61 -1.09
CA ASP A 666 -41.29 2.82 -0.28
C ASP A 666 -40.03 2.99 0.57
N LEU A 667 -39.27 4.05 0.28
CA LEU A 667 -38.08 4.48 0.99
C LEU A 667 -38.24 5.98 1.34
N SER A 668 -39.48 6.46 1.50
CA SER A 668 -39.81 7.88 1.67
C SER A 668 -39.29 8.52 2.97
N GLY A 669 -38.86 7.70 3.93
CA GLY A 669 -38.13 8.15 5.13
C GLY A 669 -36.61 8.35 4.92
N LEU A 670 -36.08 8.09 3.72
CA LEU A 670 -34.65 8.06 3.44
C LEU A 670 -34.23 9.05 2.34
N THR A 671 -32.97 9.48 2.42
CA THR A 671 -32.30 10.27 1.38
C THR A 671 -31.59 9.33 0.42
N ALA A 672 -31.86 9.45 -0.89
CA ALA A 672 -31.14 8.72 -1.93
C ALA A 672 -29.91 9.50 -2.40
N MET A 673 -28.81 8.81 -2.69
CA MET A 673 -27.60 9.38 -3.26
C MET A 673 -26.85 8.35 -4.14
N PRO A 674 -25.88 8.79 -4.98
CA PRO A 674 -24.99 7.85 -5.67
C PRO A 674 -24.26 6.96 -4.65
N GLY A 675 -24.06 5.69 -4.98
CA GLY A 675 -23.29 4.79 -4.14
C GLY A 675 -21.82 5.20 -4.04
N LEU A 676 -21.21 4.91 -2.88
CA LEU A 676 -19.84 5.33 -2.58
C LEU A 676 -18.83 4.46 -3.34
N VAL A 677 -17.72 5.10 -3.68
CA VAL A 677 -16.56 4.52 -4.35
C VAL A 677 -15.38 4.54 -3.38
N ASP A 678 -14.90 3.37 -3.00
CA ASP A 678 -13.59 3.26 -2.32
C ASP A 678 -12.50 3.14 -3.39
N ALA A 679 -11.75 4.22 -3.62
CA ALA A 679 -10.78 4.26 -4.71
C ALA A 679 -9.46 3.54 -4.39
N HIS A 680 -9.32 2.93 -3.19
CA HIS A 680 -8.13 2.19 -2.80
C HIS A 680 -8.46 1.17 -1.72
N LEU A 681 -8.77 -0.06 -2.12
CA LEU A 681 -9.07 -1.17 -1.21
C LEU A 681 -8.45 -2.48 -1.70
N HIS A 682 -7.70 -3.17 -0.84
CA HIS A 682 -7.00 -4.41 -1.12
C HIS A 682 -7.85 -5.64 -0.74
N TRP A 683 -8.72 -6.08 -1.65
CA TRP A 683 -9.70 -7.14 -1.37
C TRP A 683 -9.06 -8.46 -0.93
N HIS A 684 -7.94 -8.84 -1.54
CA HIS A 684 -7.29 -10.14 -1.32
C HIS A 684 -6.10 -10.12 -0.35
N LEU A 685 -5.67 -8.96 0.17
CA LEU A 685 -4.65 -8.89 1.24
C LEU A 685 -5.07 -9.70 2.48
N ARG A 686 -6.40 -9.75 2.78
CA ARG A 686 -7.02 -10.68 3.75
C ARG A 686 -8.25 -11.43 3.20
N GLY A 687 -8.45 -11.42 1.88
CA GLY A 687 -9.70 -11.90 1.27
C GLY A 687 -10.02 -13.37 1.54
N ARG A 688 -8.99 -14.24 1.61
CA ARG A 688 -9.18 -15.67 1.90
C ARG A 688 -9.76 -15.92 3.30
N GLN A 689 -9.30 -15.19 4.33
CA GLN A 689 -9.82 -15.34 5.70
C GLN A 689 -11.14 -14.58 5.96
N TRP A 690 -11.50 -13.58 5.14
CA TRP A 690 -12.75 -12.83 5.29
C TRP A 690 -13.95 -13.46 4.55
N GLY A 691 -13.72 -14.13 3.41
CA GLY A 691 -14.76 -14.87 2.68
C GLY A 691 -15.90 -13.99 2.14
N ASP A 692 -17.14 -14.47 2.22
CA ASP A 692 -18.32 -13.77 1.69
C ASP A 692 -18.72 -12.52 2.52
N ARG A 693 -18.04 -12.25 3.65
CA ARG A 693 -18.27 -11.04 4.46
C ARG A 693 -17.87 -9.76 3.74
N THR A 694 -16.73 -9.74 3.04
CA THR A 694 -16.11 -8.51 2.52
C THR A 694 -17.09 -7.70 1.66
N GLY A 695 -17.68 -8.35 0.66
CA GLY A 695 -18.62 -7.69 -0.25
C GLY A 695 -19.90 -7.22 0.44
N ARG A 696 -20.40 -7.97 1.42
CA ARG A 696 -21.59 -7.60 2.20
C ARG A 696 -21.34 -6.44 3.15
N LEU A 697 -20.16 -6.40 3.80
CA LEU A 697 -19.79 -5.31 4.69
C LEU A 697 -19.73 -3.99 3.90
N LEU A 698 -18.98 -3.99 2.79
CA LEU A 698 -18.84 -2.84 1.90
C LEU A 698 -20.21 -2.30 1.44
N LEU A 699 -21.07 -3.20 0.92
CA LEU A 699 -22.44 -2.85 0.53
C LEU A 699 -23.30 -2.35 1.70
N SER A 700 -23.13 -2.91 2.90
CA SER A 700 -23.89 -2.52 4.10
C SER A 700 -23.53 -1.12 4.62
N TYR A 701 -22.35 -0.61 4.21
CA TYR A 701 -21.85 0.75 4.43
C TYR A 701 -21.93 1.63 3.17
N GLY A 702 -22.67 1.19 2.15
CA GLY A 702 -22.98 1.99 0.97
C GLY A 702 -21.88 2.09 -0.08
N ILE A 703 -20.81 1.31 0.06
CA ILE A 703 -19.73 1.22 -0.92
C ILE A 703 -20.20 0.28 -2.02
N THR A 704 -20.57 0.85 -3.17
CA THR A 704 -21.10 0.11 -4.34
C THR A 704 -20.04 -0.16 -5.40
N THR A 705 -18.90 0.52 -5.32
CA THR A 705 -17.75 0.34 -6.22
C THR A 705 -16.45 0.37 -5.41
N VAL A 706 -15.49 -0.48 -5.76
CA VAL A 706 -14.13 -0.45 -5.20
C VAL A 706 -13.08 -0.55 -6.30
N LEU A 707 -11.96 0.13 -6.09
CA LEU A 707 -10.76 0.06 -6.91
C LEU A 707 -9.62 -0.53 -6.05
N SER A 708 -9.07 -1.66 -6.49
CA SER A 708 -7.89 -2.26 -5.88
C SER A 708 -6.62 -1.90 -6.66
N PRO A 709 -5.66 -1.19 -6.03
CA PRO A 709 -4.35 -0.93 -6.60
C PRO A 709 -3.33 -2.03 -6.25
N GLY A 710 -3.77 -3.23 -5.87
CA GLY A 710 -2.91 -4.42 -5.80
C GLY A 710 -3.61 -5.65 -5.23
N ASP A 711 -3.70 -6.73 -6.00
CA ASP A 711 -4.25 -8.02 -5.57
C ASP A 711 -3.61 -9.17 -6.35
N PRO A 712 -3.62 -10.43 -5.87
CA PRO A 712 -3.15 -11.58 -6.65
C PRO A 712 -3.93 -11.72 -7.96
N ALA A 713 -3.24 -11.68 -9.09
CA ALA A 713 -3.80 -11.53 -10.43
C ALA A 713 -5.07 -12.35 -10.72
N TYR A 714 -5.02 -13.68 -10.52
CA TYR A 714 -6.15 -14.55 -10.84
C TYR A 714 -7.30 -14.47 -9.85
N GLN A 715 -7.03 -14.14 -8.58
CA GLN A 715 -8.10 -13.93 -7.60
C GLN A 715 -8.86 -12.63 -7.88
N MET A 716 -8.15 -11.57 -8.29
CA MET A 716 -8.78 -10.34 -8.76
C MET A 716 -9.72 -10.60 -9.94
N VAL A 717 -9.27 -11.37 -10.95
CA VAL A 717 -10.13 -11.73 -12.09
C VAL A 717 -11.32 -12.60 -11.63
N GLU A 718 -11.11 -13.57 -10.75
CA GLU A 718 -12.15 -14.48 -10.29
C GLU A 718 -13.25 -13.79 -9.48
N THR A 719 -12.88 -12.93 -8.53
CA THR A 719 -13.83 -12.12 -7.74
C THR A 719 -14.63 -11.17 -8.63
N ARG A 720 -13.97 -10.55 -9.62
CA ARG A 720 -14.67 -9.78 -10.66
C ARG A 720 -15.70 -10.63 -11.40
N GLU A 721 -15.30 -11.78 -11.95
CA GLU A 721 -16.19 -12.64 -12.74
C GLU A 721 -17.34 -13.23 -11.88
N ALA A 722 -17.08 -13.54 -10.61
CA ALA A 722 -18.09 -13.99 -9.64
C ALA A 722 -19.14 -12.90 -9.33
N ILE A 723 -18.71 -11.65 -9.11
CA ILE A 723 -19.63 -10.53 -8.90
C ILE A 723 -20.38 -10.18 -10.21
N GLU A 724 -19.69 -10.17 -11.36
CA GLU A 724 -20.33 -9.87 -12.66
C GLU A 724 -21.37 -10.92 -13.09
N SER A 725 -21.16 -12.20 -12.73
CA SER A 725 -22.11 -13.29 -12.95
C SER A 725 -23.22 -13.37 -11.89
N GLY A 726 -23.09 -12.64 -10.79
CA GLY A 726 -24.03 -12.69 -9.65
C GLY A 726 -23.84 -13.90 -8.71
N ALA A 727 -22.76 -14.68 -8.88
CA ALA A 727 -22.41 -15.81 -8.02
C ALA A 727 -21.83 -15.38 -6.65
N GLN A 728 -21.40 -14.12 -6.52
CA GLN A 728 -20.95 -13.51 -5.26
C GLN A 728 -21.63 -12.15 -5.02
N VAL A 729 -21.92 -11.83 -3.76
CA VAL A 729 -22.51 -10.55 -3.36
C VAL A 729 -21.40 -9.55 -3.06
N GLY A 730 -21.29 -8.49 -3.88
CA GLY A 730 -20.30 -7.44 -3.64
C GLY A 730 -20.51 -6.16 -4.46
N PRO A 731 -19.71 -5.11 -4.20
CA PRO A 731 -19.61 -3.91 -5.04
C PRO A 731 -19.00 -4.22 -6.41
N ARG A 732 -19.13 -3.30 -7.37
CA ARG A 732 -18.38 -3.38 -8.63
C ARG A 732 -16.89 -3.38 -8.33
N PHE A 733 -16.20 -4.41 -8.81
CA PHE A 733 -14.79 -4.63 -8.56
C PHE A 733 -13.95 -4.22 -9.77
N PHE A 734 -13.08 -3.23 -9.54
CA PHE A 734 -12.00 -2.79 -10.43
C PHE A 734 -10.68 -3.14 -9.77
N GLY A 735 -9.70 -3.61 -10.55
CA GLY A 735 -8.42 -3.98 -9.99
C GLY A 735 -7.27 -3.92 -10.98
N THR A 736 -6.08 -3.69 -10.42
CA THR A 736 -4.85 -4.29 -10.94
C THR A 736 -4.69 -5.66 -10.28
N GLY A 737 -4.03 -6.58 -10.96
CA GLY A 737 -3.42 -7.71 -10.27
C GLY A 737 -2.14 -7.26 -9.56
N ASP A 738 -1.13 -8.12 -9.59
CA ASP A 738 0.12 -7.96 -8.84
C ASP A 738 0.76 -6.56 -9.06
N ALA A 739 1.16 -5.92 -7.96
CA ALA A 739 1.79 -4.59 -8.02
C ALA A 739 3.25 -4.71 -8.46
N LEU A 740 3.66 -3.98 -9.50
CA LEU A 740 5.00 -4.10 -10.09
C LEU A 740 6.05 -3.38 -9.23
N ASP A 741 6.99 -4.13 -8.68
CA ASP A 741 7.99 -3.65 -7.71
C ASP A 741 9.43 -4.04 -8.15
N GLY A 742 10.44 -3.66 -7.38
CA GLY A 742 11.84 -4.03 -7.64
C GLY A 742 12.19 -5.48 -7.28
N ALA A 743 13.45 -5.86 -7.45
CA ALA A 743 13.97 -7.20 -7.13
C ALA A 743 13.67 -7.67 -5.69
N ARG A 744 13.58 -6.71 -4.75
CA ARG A 744 13.22 -6.93 -3.34
C ARG A 744 11.79 -6.44 -3.11
N VAL A 745 10.92 -7.30 -2.59
CA VAL A 745 9.49 -7.07 -2.39
C VAL A 745 9.10 -7.17 -0.92
N PHE A 746 7.98 -6.55 -0.54
CA PHE A 746 7.44 -6.70 0.83
C PHE A 746 6.13 -7.50 0.86
N TRP A 747 5.12 -7.08 0.09
CA TRP A 747 3.81 -7.72 0.05
C TRP A 747 3.83 -9.08 -0.66
N ASN A 748 2.95 -10.00 -0.28
CA ASN A 748 2.85 -11.31 -0.94
C ASN A 748 2.38 -11.25 -2.41
N PHE A 749 1.69 -10.19 -2.82
CA PHE A 749 1.23 -9.93 -4.19
C PHE A 749 2.10 -8.90 -4.96
N ALA A 750 3.18 -8.38 -4.36
CA ALA A 750 4.11 -7.53 -5.09
C ALA A 750 4.98 -8.39 -6.01
N ARG A 751 5.09 -8.02 -7.28
CA ARG A 751 5.82 -8.79 -8.30
C ARG A 751 7.19 -8.16 -8.56
N PRO A 752 8.30 -8.88 -8.32
CA PRO A 752 9.64 -8.36 -8.53
C PRO A 752 9.94 -8.28 -10.02
N VAL A 753 10.09 -7.06 -10.57
CA VAL A 753 10.43 -6.81 -11.98
C VAL A 753 11.84 -6.25 -12.08
N VAL A 754 12.74 -7.02 -12.68
CA VAL A 754 14.18 -6.70 -12.73
C VAL A 754 14.69 -6.26 -14.11
N GLY A 755 13.90 -6.47 -15.17
CA GLY A 755 14.32 -6.16 -16.54
C GLY A 755 13.17 -5.94 -17.53
N THR A 756 13.51 -5.47 -18.73
CA THR A 756 12.56 -5.11 -19.79
C THR A 756 11.81 -6.31 -20.37
N ASP A 757 12.46 -7.46 -20.46
CA ASP A 757 11.87 -8.67 -21.05
C ASP A 757 10.79 -9.26 -20.15
N GLN A 758 11.02 -9.21 -18.83
CA GLN A 758 9.99 -9.49 -17.83
C GLN A 758 8.89 -8.43 -17.86
N LEU A 759 9.21 -7.13 -17.95
CA LEU A 759 8.19 -6.08 -18.06
C LEU A 759 7.26 -6.32 -19.26
N ARG A 760 7.76 -6.83 -20.39
CA ARG A 760 6.91 -7.23 -21.53
C ARG A 760 5.89 -8.31 -21.15
N LEU A 761 6.30 -9.33 -20.39
CA LEU A 761 5.40 -10.38 -19.88
C LEU A 761 4.33 -9.77 -18.94
N GLU A 762 4.69 -8.79 -18.12
CA GLU A 762 3.76 -8.13 -17.20
C GLU A 762 2.76 -7.22 -17.89
N MET A 763 3.17 -6.51 -18.94
CA MET A 763 2.22 -5.75 -19.76
C MET A 763 1.30 -6.68 -20.57
N GLU A 764 1.79 -7.86 -21.00
CA GLU A 764 0.95 -8.90 -21.60
C GLU A 764 -0.07 -9.46 -20.59
N ARG A 765 0.37 -9.75 -19.36
CA ARG A 765 -0.51 -10.18 -18.25
C ARG A 765 -1.62 -9.18 -17.99
N ALA A 766 -1.29 -7.90 -17.81
CA ALA A 766 -2.26 -6.85 -17.54
C ALA A 766 -3.31 -6.72 -18.67
N GLU A 767 -2.88 -6.85 -19.93
CA GLU A 767 -3.75 -6.84 -21.10
C GLU A 767 -4.66 -8.09 -21.17
N ARG A 768 -4.07 -9.28 -21.05
CA ARG A 768 -4.78 -10.57 -21.20
C ARG A 768 -5.71 -10.89 -20.03
N LEU A 769 -5.35 -10.49 -18.81
CA LEU A 769 -6.23 -10.58 -17.63
C LEU A 769 -7.14 -9.35 -17.49
N SER A 770 -7.15 -8.45 -18.48
CA SER A 770 -8.02 -7.28 -18.55
C SER A 770 -7.98 -6.43 -17.27
N TYR A 771 -6.80 -6.11 -16.75
CA TYR A 771 -6.66 -5.23 -15.58
C TYR A 771 -7.31 -3.87 -15.88
N ASP A 772 -7.89 -3.24 -14.87
CA ASP A 772 -8.53 -1.92 -15.01
C ASP A 772 -7.49 -0.76 -14.90
N LEU A 773 -6.34 -1.02 -14.27
CA LEU A 773 -5.17 -0.14 -14.14
C LEU A 773 -3.88 -0.97 -13.90
N VAL A 774 -2.73 -0.31 -13.85
CA VAL A 774 -1.45 -0.88 -13.40
C VAL A 774 -0.90 -0.09 -12.21
N LYS A 775 -0.44 -0.79 -11.17
CA LYS A 775 0.30 -0.19 -10.04
C LYS A 775 1.80 -0.40 -10.21
N THR A 776 2.60 0.66 -10.08
CA THR A 776 4.01 0.52 -9.70
C THR A 776 4.16 0.71 -8.19
N TYR A 777 5.12 0.00 -7.61
CA TYR A 777 5.40 0.03 -6.19
C TYR A 777 6.82 0.51 -5.89
N ILE A 778 7.13 0.60 -4.60
CA ILE A 778 8.11 1.57 -4.11
C ILE A 778 9.53 1.34 -4.61
N ARG A 779 9.97 0.10 -4.88
CA ARG A 779 11.31 -0.24 -5.38
C ARG A 779 11.38 -0.51 -6.88
N LEU A 780 10.33 -0.24 -7.68
CA LEU A 780 10.47 -0.34 -9.14
C LEU A 780 11.37 0.80 -9.65
N GLN A 781 12.46 0.45 -10.33
CA GLN A 781 13.44 1.42 -10.85
C GLN A 781 12.80 2.43 -11.82
N ALA A 782 13.17 3.71 -11.70
CA ALA A 782 12.61 4.82 -12.47
C ALA A 782 12.56 4.61 -14.01
N PRO A 783 13.58 4.00 -14.67
CA PRO A 783 13.50 3.69 -16.09
C PRO A 783 12.35 2.72 -16.45
N LEU A 784 12.08 1.72 -15.61
CA LEU A 784 10.98 0.77 -15.81
C LEU A 784 9.63 1.41 -15.52
N GLU A 785 9.51 2.27 -14.50
CA GLU A 785 8.25 2.98 -14.23
C GLU A 785 7.81 3.87 -15.39
N ARG A 786 8.75 4.63 -15.99
CA ARG A 786 8.47 5.39 -17.20
C ARG A 786 8.08 4.50 -18.39
N ALA A 787 8.64 3.28 -18.46
CA ALA A 787 8.28 2.29 -19.47
C ALA A 787 6.91 1.64 -19.22
N VAL A 788 6.51 1.44 -17.95
CA VAL A 788 5.16 1.01 -17.53
C VAL A 788 4.15 2.06 -17.94
N THR A 789 4.35 3.33 -17.55
CA THR A 789 3.42 4.44 -17.89
C THR A 789 3.15 4.51 -19.39
N ARG A 790 4.21 4.50 -20.21
CA ARG A 790 4.08 4.49 -21.67
C ARG A 790 3.29 3.27 -22.18
N GLN A 791 3.67 2.05 -21.76
CA GLN A 791 3.07 0.81 -22.27
C GLN A 791 1.63 0.58 -21.79
N ALA A 792 1.26 1.15 -20.64
CA ALA A 792 -0.10 1.15 -20.12
C ALA A 792 -0.98 2.12 -20.91
N HIS A 793 -0.51 3.34 -21.18
CA HIS A 793 -1.22 4.31 -22.01
C HIS A 793 -1.42 3.82 -23.45
N GLU A 794 -0.43 3.14 -24.03
CA GLU A 794 -0.55 2.43 -25.32
C GLU A 794 -1.66 1.37 -25.34
N ARG A 795 -2.07 0.85 -24.17
CA ARG A 795 -3.14 -0.15 -23.98
C ARG A 795 -4.44 0.43 -23.44
N GLY A 796 -4.50 1.74 -23.24
CA GLY A 796 -5.65 2.42 -22.61
C GLY A 796 -5.82 2.07 -21.13
N LEU A 797 -4.73 1.83 -20.39
CA LEU A 797 -4.72 1.56 -18.96
C LEU A 797 -4.13 2.75 -18.16
N LEU A 798 -4.74 3.05 -17.02
CA LEU A 798 -4.25 4.00 -16.02
C LEU A 798 -3.00 3.47 -15.32
N VAL A 799 -2.09 4.35 -14.88
CA VAL A 799 -0.97 4.00 -14.00
C VAL A 799 -0.99 4.82 -12.71
N THR A 800 -0.69 4.15 -11.59
CA THR A 800 -0.57 4.78 -10.28
C THR A 800 0.61 4.25 -9.46
N SER A 801 1.08 5.05 -8.49
CA SER A 801 2.22 4.78 -7.61
C SER A 801 2.15 5.66 -6.35
N HIS A 802 3.22 5.75 -5.56
CA HIS A 802 3.30 6.56 -4.32
C HIS A 802 3.99 7.94 -4.51
N TYR A 803 4.26 8.33 -5.75
CA TYR A 803 5.17 9.43 -6.06
C TYR A 803 4.46 10.58 -6.77
N ALA A 804 4.69 11.82 -6.32
CA ALA A 804 4.24 13.01 -7.03
C ALA A 804 5.21 13.34 -8.20
N TYR A 805 6.48 13.55 -7.87
CA TYR A 805 7.57 13.77 -8.82
C TYR A 805 8.67 12.72 -8.57
N PRO A 806 9.33 12.16 -9.60
CA PRO A 806 9.29 12.50 -11.03
C PRO A 806 8.08 11.96 -11.81
N HIS A 807 7.18 11.20 -11.21
CA HIS A 807 6.14 10.45 -11.93
C HIS A 807 5.13 11.32 -12.70
N ALA A 808 4.84 12.53 -12.22
CA ALA A 808 4.12 13.54 -12.99
C ALA A 808 4.77 13.84 -14.37
N ALA A 809 6.11 13.78 -14.45
CA ALA A 809 6.88 13.95 -15.69
C ALA A 809 6.95 12.69 -16.56
N TYR A 810 6.77 11.51 -15.97
CA TYR A 810 6.54 10.27 -16.73
C TYR A 810 5.15 10.21 -17.35
N GLY A 811 4.22 11.05 -16.87
CA GLY A 811 2.82 11.09 -17.30
C GLY A 811 1.88 10.24 -16.43
N MET A 812 2.32 9.75 -15.27
CA MET A 812 1.50 8.90 -14.38
C MET A 812 0.16 9.55 -14.04
N ASP A 813 -0.91 8.76 -13.91
CA ASP A 813 -2.27 9.30 -13.88
C ASP A 813 -2.77 9.69 -12.50
N ALA A 814 -2.25 9.08 -11.43
CA ALA A 814 -2.62 9.42 -10.05
C ALA A 814 -1.57 8.97 -9.02
N MET A 815 -1.52 9.65 -7.88
CA MET A 815 -0.75 9.25 -6.70
C MET A 815 -1.66 8.63 -5.65
N GLU A 816 -1.27 7.46 -5.15
CA GLU A 816 -1.87 6.88 -3.97
C GLU A 816 -1.22 7.43 -2.70
N HIS A 817 -2.05 7.67 -1.68
CA HIS A 817 -1.71 8.20 -0.35
C HIS A 817 -1.27 9.68 -0.31
N THR A 818 -1.57 10.36 0.80
CA THR A 818 -1.02 11.71 1.10
C THR A 818 0.49 11.64 1.38
N GLY A 819 0.90 10.59 2.08
CA GLY A 819 2.28 10.17 2.29
C GLY A 819 2.33 8.66 2.50
N GLY A 820 3.48 8.05 2.24
CA GLY A 820 3.61 6.60 2.33
C GLY A 820 5.01 6.10 1.98
N GLY A 821 5.15 4.78 1.95
CA GLY A 821 6.42 4.12 1.62
C GLY A 821 7.01 4.62 0.31
N ASN A 822 8.31 4.90 0.31
CA ASN A 822 9.06 5.47 -0.81
C ASN A 822 10.47 4.85 -0.84
N ARG A 823 11.06 4.63 -2.03
CA ARG A 823 12.45 4.14 -2.16
C ARG A 823 13.43 5.06 -1.44
N VAL A 824 13.27 6.39 -1.53
CA VAL A 824 14.28 7.41 -1.14
C VAL A 824 14.62 7.42 0.37
N GLY A 825 13.89 6.62 1.17
CA GLY A 825 14.11 6.43 2.60
C GLY A 825 13.21 7.26 3.50
N TYR A 826 12.44 8.18 2.90
CA TYR A 826 11.48 9.06 3.55
C TYR A 826 10.39 9.47 2.53
N SER A 827 9.24 9.96 3.01
CA SER A 827 8.20 10.48 2.12
C SER A 827 8.66 11.80 1.48
N GLN A 828 8.25 12.04 0.23
CA GLN A 828 8.55 13.29 -0.51
C GLN A 828 7.32 14.19 -0.65
N THR A 829 6.24 13.86 0.06
CA THR A 829 4.96 14.57 0.01
C THR A 829 4.43 14.97 1.38
N GLN A 830 4.92 14.33 2.45
CA GLN A 830 4.67 14.73 3.84
C GLN A 830 5.91 14.56 4.73
N THR A 831 6.12 15.46 5.68
CA THR A 831 7.11 15.33 6.75
C THR A 831 6.69 14.32 7.81
N ARG A 832 7.61 13.98 8.74
CA ARG A 832 7.29 13.14 9.91
C ARG A 832 6.23 13.74 10.85
N LEU A 833 5.91 15.04 10.72
CA LEU A 833 4.78 15.69 11.41
C LEU A 833 3.55 15.87 10.50
N GLY A 834 3.55 15.27 9.31
CA GLY A 834 2.40 15.21 8.39
C GLY A 834 2.24 16.41 7.44
N ARG A 835 3.18 17.37 7.43
CA ARG A 835 3.03 18.60 6.64
C ARG A 835 3.50 18.41 5.20
N ALA A 836 2.77 19.00 4.26
CA ALA A 836 3.13 19.04 2.84
C ALA A 836 3.47 20.48 2.40
N TYR A 837 4.54 20.63 1.62
CA TYR A 837 5.01 21.94 1.13
C TYR A 837 4.73 22.14 -0.37
N GLU A 838 5.18 23.28 -0.90
CA GLU A 838 4.90 23.73 -2.26
C GLU A 838 5.25 22.67 -3.32
N ASP A 839 6.36 21.96 -3.18
CA ASP A 839 6.80 20.89 -4.09
C ASP A 839 5.76 19.80 -4.36
N ALA A 840 5.12 19.28 -3.32
CA ALA A 840 4.07 18.27 -3.46
C ALA A 840 2.78 18.87 -4.05
N ILE A 841 2.30 19.98 -3.47
CA ILE A 841 1.00 20.59 -3.84
C ILE A 841 1.02 21.12 -5.27
N ALA A 842 2.07 21.83 -5.65
CA ALA A 842 2.18 22.47 -6.96
C ALA A 842 2.35 21.44 -8.09
N VAL A 843 3.13 20.37 -7.88
CA VAL A 843 3.26 19.29 -8.88
C VAL A 843 1.94 18.56 -9.09
N LEU A 844 1.26 18.12 -8.02
CA LEU A 844 -0.03 17.40 -8.14
C LEU A 844 -1.08 18.24 -8.88
N THR A 845 -1.20 19.51 -8.48
CA THR A 845 -2.13 20.48 -9.08
C THR A 845 -1.79 20.75 -10.55
N ALA A 846 -0.53 21.08 -10.86
CA ALA A 846 -0.10 21.40 -12.22
C ALA A 846 -0.14 20.18 -13.15
N ALA A 847 0.09 18.97 -12.65
CA ALA A 847 -0.08 17.73 -13.39
C ALA A 847 -1.55 17.33 -13.61
N SER A 848 -2.48 17.90 -12.84
CA SER A 848 -3.87 17.42 -12.72
C SER A 848 -3.94 15.96 -12.27
N MET A 849 -2.96 15.52 -11.48
CA MET A 849 -2.80 14.15 -11.02
C MET A 849 -3.57 13.98 -9.71
N PRO A 850 -4.65 13.17 -9.64
CA PRO A 850 -5.41 13.02 -8.42
C PRO A 850 -4.57 12.38 -7.32
N VAL A 851 -4.82 12.78 -6.08
CA VAL A 851 -4.27 12.15 -4.88
C VAL A 851 -5.38 11.37 -4.16
N THR A 852 -5.09 10.13 -3.79
CA THR A 852 -5.98 9.30 -2.98
C THR A 852 -5.78 9.60 -1.49
N SER A 853 -6.86 9.77 -0.74
CA SER A 853 -6.82 10.25 0.64
C SER A 853 -6.05 9.34 1.61
N THR A 854 -6.43 8.06 1.68
CA THR A 854 -5.93 7.01 2.59
C THR A 854 -5.43 7.55 3.94
N LEU A 855 -6.29 8.28 4.65
CA LEU A 855 -5.98 8.94 5.91
C LEU A 855 -5.93 7.91 7.06
N MET A 856 -4.89 7.08 7.11
CA MET A 856 -4.76 5.95 8.06
C MET A 856 -4.86 6.39 9.53
N ASN A 857 -4.39 7.61 9.81
CA ASN A 857 -4.46 8.23 11.13
C ASN A 857 -5.89 8.65 11.53
N SER A 858 -6.88 8.52 10.65
CA SER A 858 -8.30 8.80 10.95
C SER A 858 -8.89 7.87 12.02
N SER A 859 -8.26 6.71 12.23
CA SER A 859 -8.54 5.82 13.37
C SER A 859 -8.42 6.48 14.75
N VAL A 860 -7.70 7.60 14.88
CA VAL A 860 -7.66 8.39 16.13
C VAL A 860 -9.03 9.01 16.48
N LEU A 861 -9.91 9.17 15.49
CA LEU A 861 -11.28 9.68 15.69
C LEU A 861 -12.17 8.67 16.42
N LEU A 862 -11.78 7.39 16.52
CA LEU A 862 -12.46 6.37 17.33
C LEU A 862 -12.39 6.65 18.84
N ALA A 863 -11.50 7.54 19.28
CA ALA A 863 -11.51 8.09 20.64
C ALA A 863 -12.71 9.04 20.89
N ASP A 864 -13.21 9.67 19.82
CA ASP A 864 -14.28 10.68 19.89
C ASP A 864 -15.66 10.09 19.55
N ASP A 865 -15.72 9.17 18.57
CA ASP A 865 -16.93 8.47 18.16
C ASP A 865 -16.67 6.98 17.86
N ARG A 866 -17.42 6.10 18.53
CA ARG A 866 -17.34 4.64 18.37
C ARG A 866 -18.52 4.02 17.65
N SER A 867 -19.45 4.83 17.13
CA SER A 867 -20.69 4.38 16.45
C SER A 867 -20.42 3.32 15.39
N LEU A 868 -19.41 3.53 14.53
CA LEU A 868 -19.00 2.60 13.48
C LEU A 868 -18.46 1.27 14.03
N VAL A 869 -17.83 1.27 15.20
CA VAL A 869 -17.26 0.06 15.82
C VAL A 869 -18.35 -0.72 16.57
N THR A 870 -19.28 -0.04 17.23
CA THR A 870 -20.37 -0.67 17.98
C THR A 870 -21.56 -1.08 17.12
N ASP A 871 -21.62 -0.63 15.87
CA ASP A 871 -22.66 -0.99 14.88
C ASP A 871 -22.82 -2.51 14.71
N GLU A 872 -24.07 -2.96 14.57
CA GLU A 872 -24.39 -4.37 14.37
C GLU A 872 -23.75 -4.94 13.09
N ARG A 873 -23.65 -4.13 12.02
CA ARG A 873 -23.00 -4.52 10.75
C ARG A 873 -21.55 -4.91 11.00
N THR A 874 -20.80 -4.05 11.69
CA THR A 874 -19.39 -4.29 12.05
C THR A 874 -19.26 -5.52 12.94
N ARG A 875 -20.06 -5.60 14.01
CA ARG A 875 -20.02 -6.71 14.97
C ARG A 875 -20.29 -8.09 14.34
N LEU A 876 -21.09 -8.14 13.28
CA LEU A 876 -21.50 -9.40 12.62
C LEU A 876 -20.64 -9.74 11.39
N LEU A 877 -20.25 -8.73 10.60
CA LEU A 877 -19.54 -8.89 9.33
C LEU A 877 -18.02 -8.65 9.43
N TYR A 878 -17.47 -8.35 10.60
CA TYR A 878 -16.05 -8.61 10.85
C TYR A 878 -15.87 -10.06 11.30
N PRO A 879 -14.80 -10.75 10.87
CA PRO A 879 -14.38 -11.98 11.53
C PRO A 879 -14.08 -11.74 13.02
N PRO A 880 -14.39 -12.66 13.95
CA PRO A 880 -14.30 -12.40 15.39
C PRO A 880 -12.92 -11.95 15.91
N TRP A 881 -11.83 -12.47 15.32
CA TRP A 881 -10.46 -12.05 15.66
C TRP A 881 -10.18 -10.61 15.22
N ASP A 882 -10.60 -10.24 14.00
CA ASP A 882 -10.37 -8.90 13.43
C ASP A 882 -11.26 -7.85 14.10
N TYR A 883 -12.49 -8.22 14.49
CA TYR A 883 -13.34 -7.39 15.35
C TYR A 883 -12.68 -7.13 16.72
N THR A 884 -12.00 -8.13 17.29
CA THR A 884 -11.27 -7.97 18.56
C THR A 884 -10.09 -6.99 18.40
N VAL A 885 -9.37 -7.06 17.27
CA VAL A 885 -8.31 -6.09 16.92
C VAL A 885 -8.89 -4.67 16.75
N LEU A 886 -10.02 -4.53 16.05
CA LEU A 886 -10.71 -3.24 15.87
C LEU A 886 -11.15 -2.62 17.21
N VAL A 887 -11.72 -3.42 18.13
CA VAL A 887 -12.11 -2.94 19.45
C VAL A 887 -10.87 -2.48 20.25
N ALA A 888 -9.78 -3.25 20.24
CA ALA A 888 -8.54 -2.86 20.91
C ALA A 888 -7.90 -1.59 20.30
N LYS A 889 -7.96 -1.44 18.97
CA LYS A 889 -7.54 -0.22 18.26
C LYS A 889 -8.36 1.00 18.69
N ALA A 890 -9.68 0.84 18.80
CA ALA A 890 -10.59 1.89 19.28
C ALA A 890 -10.40 2.22 20.77
N ASP A 891 -10.07 1.24 21.62
CA ASP A 891 -9.71 1.45 23.03
C ASP A 891 -8.38 2.22 23.16
N ALA A 892 -7.41 1.93 22.29
CA ALA A 892 -6.10 2.58 22.26
C ALA A 892 -6.08 3.94 21.53
N ALA A 893 -7.14 4.32 20.81
CA ALA A 893 -7.19 5.53 19.99
C ALA A 893 -6.95 6.84 20.76
N GLY A 894 -7.30 6.87 22.06
CA GLY A 894 -7.03 7.98 22.98
C GLY A 894 -5.70 7.88 23.75
N GLY A 895 -4.83 6.93 23.39
CA GLY A 895 -3.57 6.63 24.08
C GLY A 895 -2.43 7.62 23.83
N PRO A 896 -1.19 7.30 24.25
CA PRO A 896 -0.05 8.22 24.20
C PRO A 896 0.24 8.83 22.81
N ASP A 897 0.06 8.05 21.75
CA ASP A 897 0.33 8.48 20.36
C ASP A 897 -0.80 9.33 19.74
N ALA A 898 -1.94 9.50 20.43
CA ALA A 898 -3.11 10.20 19.89
C ALA A 898 -2.81 11.65 19.47
N GLY A 899 -1.90 12.34 20.17
CA GLY A 899 -1.45 13.68 19.80
C GLY A 899 -0.72 13.72 18.45
N LEU A 900 0.17 12.75 18.21
CA LEU A 900 0.88 12.61 16.93
C LEU A 900 -0.08 12.19 15.81
N ASN A 901 -0.95 11.22 16.06
CA ASN A 901 -1.92 10.75 15.08
C ASN A 901 -2.88 11.87 14.65
N ARG A 902 -3.34 12.73 15.57
CA ARG A 902 -4.15 13.91 15.23
C ARG A 902 -3.37 14.94 14.41
N ALA A 903 -2.08 15.16 14.69
CA ALA A 903 -1.23 16.06 13.90
C ALA A 903 -1.01 15.54 12.47
N LEU A 904 -0.68 14.25 12.32
CA LEU A 904 -0.53 13.58 11.03
C LEU A 904 -1.83 13.61 10.21
N LEU A 905 -2.97 13.36 10.86
CA LEU A 905 -4.29 13.44 10.23
C LEU A 905 -4.60 14.85 9.74
N ALA A 906 -4.37 15.87 10.57
CA ALA A 906 -4.59 17.27 10.21
C ALA A 906 -3.72 17.71 9.02
N GLY A 907 -2.43 17.32 9.01
CA GLY A 907 -1.53 17.60 7.89
C GLY A 907 -1.91 16.88 6.59
N GLY A 908 -2.43 15.65 6.69
CA GLY A 908 -3.02 14.93 5.55
C GLY A 908 -4.23 15.66 4.98
N VAL A 909 -5.16 16.11 5.84
CA VAL A 909 -6.34 16.86 5.38
C VAL A 909 -5.96 18.23 4.81
N ASP A 910 -5.00 18.96 5.39
CA ASP A 910 -4.48 20.22 4.82
C ASP A 910 -3.93 20.04 3.40
N MET A 911 -3.10 19.02 3.20
CA MET A 911 -2.55 18.67 1.88
C MET A 911 -3.67 18.43 0.87
N LEU A 912 -4.64 17.57 1.20
CA LEU A 912 -5.77 17.27 0.33
C LEU A 912 -6.61 18.52 0.04
N LEU A 913 -6.86 19.35 1.05
CA LEU A 913 -7.68 20.57 0.91
C LEU A 913 -7.00 21.61 0.01
N ARG A 914 -5.68 21.77 0.14
CA ARG A 914 -4.87 22.66 -0.70
C ARG A 914 -4.77 22.17 -2.14
N VAL A 915 -4.67 20.86 -2.38
CA VAL A 915 -4.77 20.29 -3.73
C VAL A 915 -6.17 20.52 -4.32
N GLN A 916 -7.23 20.20 -3.58
CA GLN A 916 -8.63 20.34 -4.03
C GLN A 916 -8.96 21.81 -4.37
N ARG A 917 -8.65 22.76 -3.48
CA ARG A 917 -8.95 24.19 -3.68
C ARG A 917 -7.93 24.91 -4.58
N GLY A 918 -6.76 24.31 -4.81
CA GLY A 918 -5.80 24.74 -5.84
C GLY A 918 -6.20 24.37 -7.28
N GLY A 919 -7.27 23.59 -7.46
CA GLY A 919 -7.73 23.11 -8.78
C GLY A 919 -7.16 21.75 -9.20
N GLY A 920 -6.51 21.04 -8.28
CA GLY A 920 -6.22 19.61 -8.40
C GLY A 920 -7.45 18.75 -8.12
N SER A 921 -7.24 17.45 -7.87
CA SER A 921 -8.33 16.49 -7.62
C SER A 921 -7.99 15.59 -6.44
N VAL A 922 -8.95 15.40 -5.54
CA VAL A 922 -8.87 14.41 -4.45
C VAL A 922 -9.89 13.31 -4.68
N ILE A 923 -9.47 12.06 -4.42
CA ILE A 923 -10.35 10.90 -4.37
C ILE A 923 -10.22 10.20 -3.02
N ALA A 924 -11.31 9.62 -2.50
CA ALA A 924 -11.31 8.92 -1.23
C ALA A 924 -10.93 7.44 -1.43
N GLY A 925 -10.07 6.93 -0.56
CA GLY A 925 -9.71 5.51 -0.51
C GLY A 925 -9.35 5.09 0.91
N SER A 926 -9.57 3.82 1.26
CA SER A 926 -9.41 3.32 2.63
C SER A 926 -8.07 2.65 2.93
N ASP A 927 -7.33 2.18 1.94
CA ASP A 927 -6.19 1.25 2.07
C ASP A 927 -6.51 0.00 2.94
N ALA A 928 -7.79 -0.34 3.07
CA ALA A 928 -8.20 -1.48 3.88
C ALA A 928 -7.83 -2.80 3.17
N PRO A 929 -7.41 -3.87 3.87
CA PRO A 929 -7.37 -4.04 5.33
C PRO A 929 -6.01 -3.72 6.00
N LEU A 930 -5.25 -2.72 5.51
CA LEU A 930 -4.23 -2.07 6.34
C LEU A 930 -4.88 -1.12 7.35
N ASP A 931 -5.93 -0.43 6.92
CA ASP A 931 -6.92 0.21 7.80
C ASP A 931 -8.22 -0.64 7.88
N ASP A 932 -9.28 -0.12 8.49
CA ASP A 932 -10.50 -0.88 8.81
C ASP A 932 -11.46 -0.98 7.58
N PRO A 933 -11.75 -2.18 7.03
CA PRO A 933 -12.62 -2.34 5.86
C PRO A 933 -14.00 -1.68 6.00
N ALA A 934 -14.41 -0.96 4.96
CA ALA A 934 -15.61 -0.11 4.89
C ALA A 934 -15.63 1.09 5.87
N LEU A 935 -15.24 0.89 7.13
CA LEU A 935 -15.27 1.92 8.18
C LEU A 935 -14.30 3.07 7.86
N SER A 936 -13.11 2.77 7.37
CA SER A 936 -12.08 3.78 7.12
C SER A 936 -12.41 4.75 6.00
N LEU A 937 -13.23 4.37 5.00
CA LEU A 937 -13.73 5.32 4.01
C LEU A 937 -14.62 6.40 4.67
N HIS A 938 -15.51 5.98 5.58
CA HIS A 938 -16.33 6.91 6.37
C HIS A 938 -15.49 7.74 7.34
N GLN A 939 -14.47 7.16 7.98
CA GLN A 939 -13.53 7.92 8.82
C GLN A 939 -12.71 8.94 8.00
N ASN A 940 -12.35 8.64 6.76
CA ASN A 940 -11.71 9.56 5.83
C ASN A 940 -12.62 10.76 5.50
N LEU A 941 -13.89 10.50 5.15
CA LEU A 941 -14.89 11.54 4.89
C LEU A 941 -15.08 12.45 6.12
N ARG A 942 -15.22 11.85 7.31
CA ARG A 942 -15.32 12.55 8.60
C ARG A 942 -14.09 13.41 8.90
N ALA A 943 -12.89 12.87 8.68
CA ALA A 943 -11.64 13.59 8.88
C ALA A 943 -11.52 14.80 7.95
N MET A 944 -11.86 14.63 6.66
CA MET A 944 -11.87 15.74 5.69
C MET A 944 -12.81 16.86 6.12
N VAL A 945 -14.04 16.55 6.56
CA VAL A 945 -14.99 17.57 7.02
C VAL A 945 -14.53 18.25 8.32
N ARG A 946 -14.03 17.48 9.31
CA ARG A 946 -13.44 18.04 10.54
C ARG A 946 -12.23 18.95 10.26
N GLY A 947 -11.48 18.69 9.19
CA GLY A 947 -10.34 19.51 8.74
C GLY A 947 -10.65 20.58 7.70
N GLY A 948 -11.92 20.87 7.40
CA GLY A 948 -12.32 22.06 6.63
C GLY A 948 -12.83 21.84 5.21
N PHE A 949 -13.00 20.59 4.77
CA PHE A 949 -13.89 20.29 3.63
C PHE A 949 -15.35 20.54 4.04
N THR A 950 -16.18 20.99 3.10
CA THR A 950 -17.64 20.84 3.22
C THR A 950 -18.05 19.37 3.06
N PRO A 951 -19.20 18.92 3.61
CA PRO A 951 -19.70 17.58 3.35
C PRO A 951 -19.89 17.30 1.84
N TYR A 952 -20.31 18.31 1.07
CA TYR A 952 -20.37 18.24 -0.39
C TYR A 952 -18.99 17.96 -1.04
N GLU A 953 -17.96 18.76 -0.73
CA GLU A 953 -16.59 18.53 -1.25
C GLU A 953 -16.11 17.12 -0.87
N ALA A 954 -16.30 16.69 0.39
CA ALA A 954 -15.89 15.39 0.87
C ALA A 954 -16.61 14.23 0.13
N LEU A 955 -17.94 14.26 0.01
CA LEU A 955 -18.70 13.22 -0.67
C LEU A 955 -18.34 13.08 -2.15
N ARG A 956 -17.98 14.18 -2.84
CA ARG A 956 -17.48 14.13 -4.23
C ARG A 956 -16.19 13.33 -4.38
N THR A 957 -15.31 13.34 -3.37
CA THR A 957 -14.09 12.52 -3.38
C THR A 957 -14.41 11.02 -3.35
N ALA A 958 -15.54 10.61 -2.79
CA ALA A 958 -16.01 9.22 -2.72
C ALA A 958 -17.14 8.90 -3.74
N THR A 959 -17.38 9.75 -4.74
CA THR A 959 -18.43 9.53 -5.76
C THR A 959 -17.93 9.96 -7.14
N ALA A 960 -18.12 11.22 -7.51
CA ALA A 960 -17.90 11.76 -8.85
C ALA A 960 -16.41 11.84 -9.26
N ASN A 961 -15.50 12.08 -8.32
CA ASN A 961 -14.09 12.28 -8.63
C ASN A 961 -13.38 10.96 -9.07
N PRO A 962 -13.50 9.82 -8.34
CA PRO A 962 -12.84 8.57 -8.74
C PRO A 962 -13.42 7.98 -10.04
N VAL A 963 -14.72 8.09 -10.30
CA VAL A 963 -15.31 7.61 -11.56
C VAL A 963 -14.82 8.42 -12.77
N ARG A 964 -14.61 9.73 -12.60
CA ARG A 964 -14.02 10.59 -13.63
C ARG A 964 -12.56 10.19 -13.91
N ARG A 965 -11.76 9.88 -12.88
CA ARG A 965 -10.39 9.31 -13.04
C ARG A 965 -10.43 8.02 -13.88
N MET A 966 -11.45 7.18 -13.71
CA MET A 966 -11.62 5.93 -14.45
C MET A 966 -12.23 6.10 -15.85
N GLY A 967 -12.57 7.31 -16.29
CA GLY A 967 -13.25 7.54 -17.57
C GLY A 967 -14.69 6.97 -17.59
N MET A 968 -15.37 7.00 -16.45
CA MET A 968 -16.67 6.38 -16.21
C MET A 968 -17.75 7.35 -15.69
N ASP A 969 -17.53 8.65 -15.81
CA ASP A 969 -18.49 9.68 -15.38
C ASP A 969 -19.76 9.77 -16.27
N SER A 970 -19.84 8.95 -17.33
CA SER A 970 -21.06 8.65 -18.09
C SER A 970 -21.94 7.55 -17.48
N ASP A 971 -21.42 6.78 -16.53
CA ASP A 971 -22.03 5.53 -16.07
C ASP A 971 -22.16 5.39 -14.56
N LEU A 972 -21.29 6.03 -13.76
CA LEU A 972 -21.29 5.97 -12.29
C LEU A 972 -21.12 7.34 -11.62
N GLY A 973 -21.30 7.38 -10.30
CA GLY A 973 -20.98 8.53 -9.43
C GLY A 973 -22.01 9.65 -9.42
N MET A 974 -23.10 9.53 -10.19
CA MET A 974 -24.23 10.46 -10.26
C MET A 974 -25.57 9.71 -10.19
N LEU A 975 -26.64 10.39 -9.80
CA LEU A 975 -28.00 9.86 -9.77
C LEU A 975 -28.86 10.62 -10.80
N GLU A 976 -28.74 10.20 -12.05
CA GLU A 976 -29.44 10.78 -13.20
C GLU A 976 -29.82 9.70 -14.23
N ALA A 977 -30.76 10.01 -15.13
CA ALA A 977 -31.20 9.06 -16.14
C ALA A 977 -30.06 8.67 -17.08
N GLY A 978 -29.94 7.37 -17.37
CA GLY A 978 -28.84 6.79 -18.14
C GLY A 978 -27.75 6.15 -17.27
N MET A 979 -27.51 6.64 -16.05
CA MET A 979 -26.49 6.07 -15.14
C MET A 979 -26.82 4.62 -14.75
N LEU A 980 -25.80 3.85 -14.36
CA LEU A 980 -26.00 2.55 -13.73
C LEU A 980 -26.67 2.73 -12.35
N ALA A 981 -27.56 1.81 -12.01
CA ALA A 981 -28.33 1.84 -10.76
C ALA A 981 -27.49 1.28 -9.60
N ASP A 982 -26.46 2.03 -9.22
CA ASP A 982 -25.57 1.78 -8.09
C ASP A 982 -25.76 2.90 -7.05
N LEU A 983 -26.76 2.72 -6.18
CA LEU A 983 -27.38 3.76 -5.35
C LEU A 983 -27.43 3.35 -3.88
N VAL A 984 -27.47 4.33 -2.97
CA VAL A 984 -27.67 4.09 -1.54
C VAL A 984 -28.76 4.98 -0.99
N PHE A 985 -29.47 4.47 0.02
CA PHE A 985 -30.53 5.16 0.74
C PHE A 985 -30.14 5.21 2.22
N VAL A 986 -29.94 6.41 2.72
CA VAL A 986 -29.45 6.72 4.06
C VAL A 986 -30.49 7.44 4.91
N GLU A 987 -30.40 7.28 6.22
CA GLU A 987 -31.11 8.14 7.17
C GLU A 987 -30.37 9.48 7.32
N GLY A 988 -31.10 10.60 7.33
CA GLY A 988 -30.54 11.94 7.49
C GLY A 988 -30.13 12.64 6.18
N ASP A 989 -29.35 13.72 6.31
CA ASP A 989 -28.92 14.60 5.23
C ASP A 989 -27.38 14.64 5.15
N PRO A 990 -26.77 13.85 4.24
CA PRO A 990 -25.31 13.74 4.15
C PRO A 990 -24.61 15.02 3.66
N LEU A 991 -25.35 16.01 3.13
CA LEU A 991 -24.80 17.33 2.76
C LEU A 991 -24.71 18.29 3.95
N ARG A 992 -25.41 18.00 5.05
CA ARG A 992 -25.34 18.76 6.32
C ARG A 992 -24.51 18.05 7.37
N ASP A 993 -24.67 16.74 7.49
CA ASP A 993 -23.95 15.90 8.43
C ASP A 993 -23.34 14.71 7.69
N ILE A 994 -22.01 14.70 7.57
CA ILE A 994 -21.28 13.65 6.84
C ILE A 994 -21.45 12.26 7.47
N ASP A 995 -21.82 12.17 8.75
CA ASP A 995 -22.04 10.91 9.44
C ASP A 995 -23.26 10.15 8.90
N ALA A 996 -24.24 10.88 8.35
CA ALA A 996 -25.41 10.31 7.68
C ALA A 996 -25.02 9.44 6.46
N ALA A 997 -23.87 9.67 5.83
CA ALA A 997 -23.39 8.82 4.72
C ALA A 997 -23.18 7.35 5.14
N ALA A 998 -22.91 7.08 6.42
CA ALA A 998 -22.78 5.74 6.97
C ALA A 998 -24.12 5.12 7.42
N ALA A 999 -25.20 5.91 7.51
CA ALA A 999 -26.51 5.51 8.03
C ALA A 999 -27.38 4.78 6.97
N VAL A 1000 -26.75 3.89 6.21
CA VAL A 1000 -27.36 3.13 5.11
C VAL A 1000 -28.44 2.17 5.63
N ARG A 1001 -29.55 2.09 4.90
CA ARG A 1001 -30.64 1.12 5.12
C ARG A 1001 -30.92 0.24 3.91
N THR A 1002 -30.81 0.80 2.71
CA THR A 1002 -30.96 0.07 1.45
C THR A 1002 -29.85 0.46 0.48
N VAL A 1003 -29.31 -0.53 -0.22
CA VAL A 1003 -28.33 -0.38 -1.30
C VAL A 1003 -28.86 -1.04 -2.56
N VAL A 1004 -28.57 -0.45 -3.71
CA VAL A 1004 -28.88 -0.98 -5.02
C VAL A 1004 -27.55 -1.16 -5.75
N THR A 1005 -27.28 -2.35 -6.29
CA THR A 1005 -26.15 -2.55 -7.21
C THR A 1005 -26.55 -3.32 -8.46
N GLY A 1006 -26.18 -2.81 -9.63
CA GLY A 1006 -26.65 -3.33 -10.92
C GLY A 1006 -28.17 -3.45 -11.00
N GLY A 1007 -28.90 -2.53 -10.35
CA GLY A 1007 -30.37 -2.57 -10.22
C GLY A 1007 -30.93 -3.60 -9.23
N THR A 1008 -30.10 -4.38 -8.54
CA THR A 1008 -30.54 -5.32 -7.49
C THR A 1008 -30.63 -4.61 -6.15
N VAL A 1009 -31.87 -4.45 -5.65
CA VAL A 1009 -32.17 -3.83 -4.35
C VAL A 1009 -31.88 -4.81 -3.21
N ARG A 1010 -31.13 -4.37 -2.19
CA ARG A 1010 -30.83 -5.14 -0.97
C ARG A 1010 -30.97 -4.24 0.26
N THR A 1011 -31.68 -4.71 1.28
CA THR A 1011 -31.69 -4.05 2.59
C THR A 1011 -30.45 -4.45 3.40
N VAL A 1012 -30.01 -3.63 4.35
CA VAL A 1012 -28.92 -4.00 5.26
C VAL A 1012 -29.23 -5.32 5.98
N SER A 1013 -30.47 -5.52 6.45
CA SER A 1013 -30.89 -6.79 7.07
C SER A 1013 -30.67 -8.01 6.16
N SER A 1014 -30.98 -7.89 4.86
CA SER A 1014 -30.76 -8.98 3.89
C SER A 1014 -29.28 -9.29 3.61
N LEU A 1015 -28.38 -8.33 3.81
CA LEU A 1015 -26.93 -8.55 3.73
C LEU A 1015 -26.39 -9.27 4.97
N LEU A 1016 -26.97 -8.98 6.14
CA LEU A 1016 -26.60 -9.56 7.44
C LEU A 1016 -27.14 -10.98 7.66
N GLU A 1017 -28.30 -11.30 7.09
CA GLU A 1017 -29.06 -12.53 7.38
C GLU A 1017 -28.24 -13.84 7.35
N PRO A 1018 -27.36 -14.11 6.36
CA PRO A 1018 -26.60 -15.36 6.30
C PRO A 1018 -25.68 -15.58 7.51
N PHE A 1019 -25.27 -14.51 8.20
CA PHE A 1019 -24.41 -14.56 9.38
C PHE A 1019 -25.20 -14.45 10.70
N ARG A 1020 -26.50 -14.11 10.67
CA ARG A 1020 -27.41 -14.22 11.83
C ARG A 1020 -27.76 -15.68 12.12
N ALA A 1021 -28.00 -16.47 11.06
CA ALA A 1021 -28.44 -17.86 11.17
C ALA A 1021 -27.36 -18.82 11.72
N THR A 1022 -26.08 -18.45 11.66
CA THR A 1022 -24.94 -19.27 12.15
C THR A 1022 -24.76 -19.20 13.67
N GLY A 1023 -25.85 -19.26 14.43
CA GLY A 1023 -25.88 -19.17 15.89
C GLY A 1023 -24.91 -20.15 16.57
N THR A 1024 -24.14 -19.64 17.53
CA THR A 1024 -22.98 -20.31 18.15
C THR A 1024 -23.27 -21.71 18.69
N ARG A 1025 -22.73 -22.75 18.04
CA ARG A 1025 -22.31 -23.98 18.73
C ARG A 1025 -20.80 -23.92 18.94
N SER A 1026 -20.39 -23.71 20.19
CA SER A 1026 -18.99 -23.81 20.61
C SER A 1026 -18.44 -25.20 20.26
N PRO A 1027 -17.28 -25.31 19.60
CA PRO A 1027 -16.63 -26.60 19.36
C PRO A 1027 -16.22 -27.27 20.68
N ALA A 1028 -16.44 -28.58 20.77
CA ALA A 1028 -15.79 -29.41 21.79
C ALA A 1028 -14.32 -29.60 21.37
N ALA A 1029 -13.43 -28.78 21.92
CA ALA A 1029 -12.04 -28.70 21.48
C ALA A 1029 -11.12 -29.64 22.27
N ASN A 1030 -10.62 -30.71 21.63
CA ASN A 1030 -9.47 -31.48 22.12
C ASN A 1030 -8.15 -30.77 21.77
N LEU A 1031 -7.97 -29.54 22.28
CA LEU A 1031 -6.74 -28.78 22.10
C LEU A 1031 -5.61 -29.37 22.94
N LYS A 1032 -4.69 -30.10 22.28
CA LYS A 1032 -3.32 -30.29 22.75
C LYS A 1032 -2.39 -29.40 21.94
N GLU A 1033 -2.53 -28.08 22.13
CA GLU A 1033 -1.58 -27.12 21.57
C GLU A 1033 -0.15 -27.47 21.99
N ARG A 1034 0.69 -27.76 20.99
CA ARG A 1034 2.12 -27.95 21.15
C ARG A 1034 2.80 -27.25 19.98
N SER A 1035 3.53 -26.17 20.26
CA SER A 1035 4.51 -25.63 19.31
C SER A 1035 5.75 -26.53 19.32
N LEU A 1036 6.22 -26.94 18.14
CA LEU A 1036 7.55 -27.53 18.00
C LEU A 1036 8.66 -26.49 18.17
N VAL A 1037 8.41 -25.30 17.64
CA VAL A 1037 9.40 -24.24 17.57
C VAL A 1037 9.34 -23.47 18.87
N SER A 1038 10.36 -23.65 19.72
CA SER A 1038 10.55 -22.75 20.86
C SER A 1038 10.74 -21.33 20.34
N ALA A 1039 10.26 -20.32 21.08
CA ALA A 1039 10.42 -18.92 20.67
C ALA A 1039 11.90 -18.43 20.59
N ARG A 1040 12.87 -19.32 20.82
CA ARG A 1040 14.32 -19.09 20.87
C ARG A 1040 15.11 -19.64 19.67
N THR A 1041 14.50 -20.32 18.68
CA THR A 1041 15.21 -20.56 17.41
C THR A 1041 15.62 -19.22 16.81
N GLU A 1042 16.82 -19.16 16.21
CA GLU A 1042 17.48 -17.91 15.81
C GLU A 1042 16.63 -17.03 14.88
N ARG A 1043 15.82 -16.14 15.47
CA ARG A 1043 15.18 -15.05 14.77
C ARG A 1043 16.24 -14.01 14.41
N ARG A 1044 17.08 -14.30 13.40
CA ARG A 1044 17.99 -13.29 12.80
C ARG A 1044 17.24 -12.00 12.48
N TYR A 1045 15.97 -12.11 12.09
CA TYR A 1045 15.09 -10.99 11.79
C TYR A 1045 13.78 -11.09 12.59
N GLY A 1046 13.63 -10.27 13.63
CA GLY A 1046 12.46 -10.27 14.53
C GLY A 1046 11.13 -9.82 13.90
N TRP A 1047 11.13 -9.40 12.64
CA TRP A 1047 10.02 -8.75 11.92
C TRP A 1047 9.07 -9.70 11.19
N GLN A 1048 9.22 -11.01 11.39
CA GLN A 1048 8.27 -12.00 10.87
C GLN A 1048 6.92 -11.97 11.61
N ASP A 1049 6.82 -11.27 12.74
CA ASP A 1049 5.56 -11.04 13.48
C ASP A 1049 4.73 -9.92 12.83
N PRO A 1050 3.54 -10.21 12.26
CA PRO A 1050 2.74 -9.27 11.48
C PRO A 1050 1.83 -8.35 12.32
N ARG A 1051 1.88 -8.44 13.66
CA ARG A 1051 0.88 -7.75 14.51
C ARG A 1051 0.98 -6.21 14.38
N PRO A 1052 -0.16 -5.51 14.23
CA PRO A 1052 -0.22 -4.06 13.94
C PRO A 1052 0.10 -3.16 15.15
N GLY A 1053 1.07 -3.54 15.99
CA GLY A 1053 1.60 -2.75 17.10
C GLY A 1053 3.04 -2.29 16.92
N GLY A 1054 3.72 -2.71 15.85
CA GLY A 1054 5.04 -2.19 15.48
C GLY A 1054 4.90 -0.81 14.82
N THR A 1055 5.34 0.25 15.49
CA THR A 1055 5.29 1.66 15.05
C THR A 1055 6.27 2.01 13.90
N GLY A 1056 6.49 1.07 12.97
CA GLY A 1056 7.33 1.21 11.78
C GLY A 1056 6.59 1.63 10.50
N CYS A 1057 5.27 1.82 10.55
CA CYS A 1057 4.46 2.27 9.39
C CYS A 1057 4.36 3.80 9.27
N LEU A 1058 5.43 4.53 9.60
CA LEU A 1058 5.62 5.93 9.23
C LEU A 1058 7.05 6.11 8.74
N CYS A 1059 7.19 6.61 7.51
CA CYS A 1059 8.47 6.85 6.84
C CYS A 1059 9.35 7.81 7.61
#